data_AF-A0A812X7V0-F1
#
_entry.id   AF-A0A812X7V0-F1
#
_cell.length_a   1.000
_cell.length_b   1.000
_cell.length_c   1.000
_cell.angle_alpha   90.00
_cell.angle_beta   90.00
_cell.angle_gamma   90.00
#
_symmetry.space_group_name_H-M   'P 1'
#
loop_
_entity.id
_entity.type
_entity.pdbx_description
1 polymer ?
#
loop_
_entity_poly.entity_id
_entity_poly.type
_entity_poly.pdbx_seq_one_letter_code
_entity_poly.pdbx_strand_id
1 'polypeptide(L)'
;AAVRGHLLCNFQHPKLRQQQPGLGKASKSEVIASLAEIIARYDLVTIQEISQLPDETGTCGLYTESAICDLQTATTARGRSFSLVASPRIGDEQYAILFDPLVVSYVAGSTYPDNSSTYSRPPYAFHVNTGGISLAVASTHTSPSTAEQEIAAYPQVLQWMEATFAADIYMVAGDFNADGSYFDEDSSWTPIMAQIPNYTLLTGNEMDTTVSVSSNAYDRIIATSTLQADPAAVFVIEDHINLTGVFTQGCADSYISSDICSASPVDWVEVTKELSDHYPVELCMHLNGTSCTTCTTEAPLPELEPGDCAVVGFAADNPDNFGILLLRTFYAGHQIKVTDSGVQSDGALRDGEGILQFDAEEELPAGTVLVFANFSTTEGSFALSSSGDQVIVFTGADSSPTFLCAINFEGSAGEWQSDAASTAESALPPGIEDFSLALPETDNAGYSGPTEGTTEELRQWINTATYWSSSNSQAVAFPAAFAIHTTTTTTASATMTTVTATTSGTATTTSSTTVATATATTTSGSTTSSTTVRTASATTTSGAATQTTTTVTSSSTITTATAATATTTSVTADTSIQITTTTSSTTVTTASATTTTGTAGATTQTTTTTMSWTAITTATATTTTATADDATHTTTTTASLTTMSATITAATATSTSGTADLVTQNTTTATTTTSSSVTMTTATATTTSRTADLVQATSSTTATATTTSVTDMPRQSFAVSFASDRRLRRLLCAIMLLAVSR
;
A
#
# COMPACT_ATOMS: atom_id res chain seq x y z
N ALA A 1 0.70 -12.14 -18.02
CA ALA A 1 1.00 -12.77 -16.72
C ALA A 1 1.84 -14.03 -16.93
N ALA A 2 3.14 -13.86 -17.22
CA ALA A 2 4.09 -14.97 -17.22
C ALA A 2 4.65 -15.07 -15.80
N VAL A 3 4.33 -16.14 -15.10
CA VAL A 3 4.85 -16.45 -13.77
C VAL A 3 6.36 -16.65 -13.94
N ARG A 4 7.16 -15.70 -13.43
CA ARG A 4 8.62 -15.82 -13.38
C ARG A 4 8.94 -16.93 -12.36
N GLY A 5 9.90 -17.79 -12.70
CA GLY A 5 10.25 -18.94 -11.88
C GLY A 5 10.97 -18.50 -10.61
N HIS A 6 10.71 -19.20 -9.51
CA HIS A 6 11.16 -18.84 -8.18
C HIS A 6 12.69 -18.91 -8.09
N LEU A 7 13.30 -17.75 -8.24
CA LEU A 7 14.74 -17.57 -8.22
C LEU A 7 15.16 -17.27 -6.78
N LEU A 8 15.91 -18.20 -6.16
CA LEU A 8 16.52 -18.01 -4.85
C LEU A 8 17.93 -17.45 -5.05
N CYS A 9 18.26 -16.33 -4.41
CA CYS A 9 19.62 -15.80 -4.34
C CYS A 9 20.16 -15.89 -2.92
N ASN A 10 21.39 -16.39 -2.78
CA ASN A 10 22.18 -16.25 -1.58
C ASN A 10 23.03 -14.97 -1.66
N PHE A 11 22.73 -13.94 -0.86
CA PHE A 11 23.47 -12.68 -0.88
C PHE A 11 24.26 -12.49 0.43
N GLN A 12 25.58 -12.58 0.34
CA GLN A 12 26.48 -12.22 1.43
C GLN A 12 26.75 -10.72 1.38
N HIS A 13 26.55 -10.01 2.49
CA HIS A 13 26.83 -8.58 2.54
C HIS A 13 27.80 -8.27 3.67
N PRO A 14 29.04 -7.82 3.40
CA PRO A 14 29.97 -7.41 4.44
C PRO A 14 29.39 -6.23 5.24
N LYS A 15 28.80 -6.53 6.38
CA LYS A 15 28.36 -5.59 7.42
C LYS A 15 27.47 -4.43 6.91
N LEU A 16 26.20 -4.72 6.56
CA LEU A 16 25.15 -3.68 6.53
C LEU A 16 25.07 -3.02 7.93
N ARG A 17 25.78 -1.93 8.21
CA ARG A 17 25.58 -1.10 9.42
C ARG A 17 25.42 0.35 9.03
N GLN A 18 24.47 1.05 9.66
CA GLN A 18 24.67 2.46 9.98
C GLN A 18 25.39 2.52 11.33
N GLN A 19 26.69 2.81 11.33
CA GLN A 19 27.32 3.39 12.52
C GLN A 19 28.02 4.68 12.11
N GLN A 20 27.44 5.78 12.59
CA GLN A 20 27.78 7.18 12.30
C GLN A 20 27.53 7.61 10.83
N PRO A 21 27.16 8.89 10.61
CA PRO A 21 27.13 9.45 9.26
C PRO A 21 28.52 9.29 8.61
N GLY A 22 28.61 8.49 7.54
CA GLY A 22 29.80 8.42 6.67
C GLY A 22 30.74 7.22 6.81
N LEU A 23 30.37 6.09 7.43
CA LEU A 23 31.29 4.92 7.56
C LEU A 23 30.71 3.54 7.18
N GLY A 24 29.44 3.44 6.76
CA GLY A 24 28.80 2.14 6.43
C GLY A 24 28.50 1.97 4.94
N LYS A 25 28.53 0.73 4.41
CA LYS A 25 28.10 0.44 3.02
C LYS A 25 26.68 0.93 2.72
N ALA A 26 25.79 0.88 3.71
CA ALA A 26 24.42 1.38 3.61
C ALA A 26 24.28 2.90 3.38
N SER A 27 25.31 3.68 3.66
CA SER A 27 25.30 5.13 3.37
C SER A 27 25.76 5.46 1.95
N LYS A 28 26.15 4.46 1.13
CA LYS A 28 26.60 4.64 -0.25
C LYS A 28 25.41 4.40 -1.19
N SER A 29 24.84 5.46 -1.74
CA SER A 29 23.61 5.39 -2.55
C SER A 29 23.76 4.50 -3.78
N GLU A 30 24.90 4.57 -4.48
CA GLU A 30 25.13 3.79 -5.71
C GLU A 30 25.32 2.30 -5.40
N VAL A 31 25.88 1.97 -4.23
CA VAL A 31 25.96 0.59 -3.75
C VAL A 31 24.57 0.06 -3.45
N ILE A 32 23.74 0.81 -2.70
CA ILE A 32 22.35 0.41 -2.43
C ILE A 32 21.53 0.28 -3.72
N ALA A 33 21.70 1.19 -4.67
CA ALA A 33 21.02 1.12 -5.96
C ALA A 33 21.40 -0.15 -6.75
N SER A 34 22.70 -0.48 -6.80
CA SER A 34 23.19 -1.69 -7.48
C SER A 34 22.73 -2.98 -6.78
N LEU A 35 22.75 -3.00 -5.44
CA LEU A 35 22.21 -4.11 -4.65
C LEU A 35 20.71 -4.31 -4.89
N ALA A 36 19.95 -3.22 -4.94
CA ALA A 36 18.53 -3.25 -5.26
C ALA A 36 18.27 -3.80 -6.66
N GLU A 37 19.12 -3.47 -7.64
CA GLU A 37 19.04 -4.00 -9.00
C GLU A 37 19.27 -5.51 -9.05
N ILE A 38 20.28 -5.99 -8.31
CA ILE A 38 20.56 -7.42 -8.15
C ILE A 38 19.33 -8.11 -7.54
N ILE A 39 18.85 -7.62 -6.39
CA ILE A 39 17.73 -8.26 -5.66
C ILE A 39 16.45 -8.28 -6.48
N ALA A 40 16.15 -7.22 -7.25
CA ALA A 40 14.93 -7.11 -8.05
C ALA A 40 14.78 -8.22 -9.11
N ARG A 41 15.86 -8.92 -9.45
CA ARG A 41 15.88 -10.08 -10.36
C ARG A 41 15.20 -11.32 -9.76
N TYR A 42 15.16 -11.42 -8.43
CA TYR A 42 14.77 -12.63 -7.72
C TYR A 42 13.34 -12.53 -7.16
N ASP A 43 12.70 -13.68 -6.94
CA ASP A 43 11.38 -13.74 -6.28
C ASP A 43 11.51 -13.88 -4.76
N LEU A 44 12.60 -14.50 -4.30
CA LEU A 44 12.95 -14.73 -2.91
C LEU A 44 14.48 -14.65 -2.77
N VAL A 45 14.99 -13.84 -1.87
CA VAL A 45 16.43 -13.72 -1.60
C VAL A 45 16.67 -13.97 -0.13
N THR A 46 17.64 -14.81 0.21
CA THR A 46 18.17 -14.92 1.56
C THR A 46 19.44 -14.07 1.67
N ILE A 47 19.49 -13.19 2.67
CA ILE A 47 20.61 -12.27 2.90
C ILE A 47 21.32 -12.66 4.21
N GLN A 48 22.65 -12.76 4.18
CA GLN A 48 23.53 -12.99 5.33
C GLN A 48 24.35 -11.75 5.70
N GLU A 49 25.12 -11.86 6.79
CA GLU A 49 26.07 -10.84 7.26
C GLU A 49 25.45 -9.48 7.61
N ILE A 50 24.17 -9.48 7.95
CA ILE A 50 23.47 -8.30 8.46
C ILE A 50 23.95 -8.07 9.90
N SER A 51 25.04 -7.34 10.04
CA SER A 51 25.72 -7.15 11.33
C SER A 51 25.06 -6.09 12.25
N GLN A 52 23.77 -5.85 12.07
CA GLN A 52 22.99 -4.84 12.78
C GLN A 52 22.64 -5.30 14.21
N LEU A 53 22.39 -4.33 15.07
CA LEU A 53 21.80 -4.54 16.39
C LEU A 53 20.34 -4.09 16.29
N PRO A 54 19.42 -5.00 15.94
CA PRO A 54 18.02 -4.63 15.82
C PRO A 54 17.45 -4.29 17.20
N ASP A 55 16.57 -3.28 17.28
CA ASP A 55 15.64 -3.22 18.39
C ASP A 55 14.43 -4.17 18.14
N GLU A 56 13.76 -4.62 19.21
CA GLU A 56 12.62 -5.54 19.12
C GLU A 56 11.37 -4.92 18.46
N THR A 57 11.44 -3.67 17.99
CA THR A 57 10.34 -2.96 17.33
C THR A 57 10.57 -2.77 15.83
N GLY A 58 11.84 -2.59 15.44
CA GLY A 58 12.38 -2.36 14.11
C GLY A 58 11.74 -1.23 13.29
N THR A 59 12.48 -0.74 12.30
CA THR A 59 12.06 0.44 11.50
C THR A 59 11.00 0.10 10.46
N CYS A 60 11.07 -1.09 9.83
CA CYS A 60 10.13 -1.55 8.80
C CYS A 60 9.59 -2.97 9.04
N GLY A 61 9.71 -3.47 10.27
CA GLY A 61 9.32 -4.81 10.66
C GLY A 61 10.09 -5.30 11.89
N LEU A 62 9.64 -6.41 12.48
CA LEU A 62 10.31 -6.99 13.63
C LEU A 62 11.77 -7.33 13.29
N TYR A 63 12.70 -6.94 14.17
CA TYR A 63 14.14 -7.16 14.02
C TYR A 63 14.81 -6.45 12.82
N THR A 64 14.25 -5.34 12.32
CA THR A 64 14.79 -4.57 11.17
C THR A 64 15.33 -3.19 11.57
N GLU A 65 16.25 -2.63 10.79
CA GLU A 65 16.79 -1.26 10.96
C GLU A 65 16.88 -0.52 9.61
N SER A 66 17.20 0.79 9.66
CA SER A 66 17.19 1.69 8.50
C SER A 66 17.82 1.11 7.23
N ALA A 67 19.03 0.56 7.27
CA ALA A 67 19.71 0.16 6.04
C ALA A 67 19.05 -1.01 5.29
N ILE A 68 18.50 -2.02 5.99
CA ILE A 68 17.80 -3.11 5.30
C ILE A 68 16.42 -2.67 4.82
N CYS A 69 15.81 -1.69 5.51
CA CYS A 69 14.61 -1.01 5.05
C CYS A 69 14.89 -0.12 3.82
N ASP A 70 16.02 0.57 3.78
CA ASP A 70 16.46 1.40 2.66
C ASP A 70 16.71 0.51 1.44
N LEU A 71 17.35 -0.66 1.64
CA LEU A 71 17.53 -1.65 0.59
C LEU A 71 16.20 -2.21 0.07
N GLN A 72 15.26 -2.56 0.95
CA GLN A 72 13.91 -2.96 0.56
C GLN A 72 13.20 -1.87 -0.26
N THR A 73 13.32 -0.62 0.19
CA THR A 73 12.70 0.54 -0.47
C THR A 73 13.30 0.76 -1.86
N ALA A 74 14.63 0.74 -1.97
CA ALA A 74 15.35 0.87 -3.24
C ALA A 74 15.02 -0.28 -4.19
N THR A 75 14.93 -1.52 -3.68
CA THR A 75 14.51 -2.69 -4.46
C THR A 75 13.07 -2.51 -4.96
N THR A 76 12.18 -2.01 -4.10
CA THR A 76 10.78 -1.76 -4.47
C THR A 76 10.64 -0.70 -5.57
N ALA A 77 11.53 0.30 -5.54
CA ALA A 77 11.58 1.35 -6.55
C ALA A 77 11.96 0.83 -7.95
N ARG A 78 12.47 -0.41 -8.10
CA ARG A 78 12.79 -1.04 -9.39
C ARG A 78 11.56 -1.60 -10.13
N GLY A 79 10.35 -1.24 -9.72
CA GLY A 79 9.10 -1.61 -10.41
C GLY A 79 8.47 -2.93 -9.96
N ARG A 80 8.90 -3.46 -8.81
CA ARG A 80 8.29 -4.64 -8.15
C ARG A 80 8.07 -4.33 -6.69
N SER A 81 7.01 -4.84 -6.07
CA SER A 81 6.85 -4.70 -4.62
C SER A 81 7.68 -5.74 -3.88
N PHE A 82 8.46 -5.36 -2.88
CA PHE A 82 9.21 -6.30 -2.05
C PHE A 82 8.81 -6.21 -0.58
N SER A 83 8.63 -7.36 0.06
CA SER A 83 8.46 -7.53 1.50
C SER A 83 9.76 -8.02 2.14
N LEU A 84 9.98 -7.65 3.39
CA LEU A 84 11.17 -7.98 4.17
C LEU A 84 10.78 -8.72 5.46
N VAL A 85 11.48 -9.81 5.77
CA VAL A 85 11.42 -10.46 7.08
C VAL A 85 12.84 -10.73 7.56
N ALA A 86 13.18 -10.27 8.76
CA ALA A 86 14.48 -10.49 9.39
C ALA A 86 14.38 -11.48 10.56
N SER A 87 15.44 -12.25 10.78
CA SER A 87 15.62 -13.07 11.98
C SER A 87 15.94 -12.18 13.19
N PRO A 88 15.76 -12.69 14.43
CA PRO A 88 16.46 -12.14 15.58
C PRO A 88 17.97 -12.09 15.34
N ARG A 89 18.69 -11.35 16.17
CA ARG A 89 20.15 -11.37 16.15
C ARG A 89 20.69 -12.73 16.58
N ILE A 90 21.53 -13.32 15.75
CA ILE A 90 22.12 -14.65 15.92
C ILE A 90 23.64 -14.47 15.90
N GLY A 91 24.27 -14.61 17.06
CA GLY A 91 25.69 -14.29 17.23
C GLY A 91 25.95 -12.80 16.98
N ASP A 92 26.81 -12.49 16.03
CA ASP A 92 27.15 -11.12 15.63
C ASP A 92 26.39 -10.60 14.39
N GLU A 93 25.54 -11.43 13.79
CA GLU A 93 24.83 -11.20 12.53
C GLU A 93 23.31 -11.47 12.64
N GLN A 94 22.62 -11.23 11.53
CA GLN A 94 21.22 -11.56 11.29
C GLN A 94 21.08 -12.14 9.88
N TYR A 95 20.01 -12.90 9.70
CA TYR A 95 19.54 -13.34 8.39
C TYR A 95 18.27 -12.58 8.02
N ALA A 96 18.04 -12.37 6.74
CA ALA A 96 16.76 -11.84 6.28
C ALA A 96 16.34 -12.49 4.97
N ILE A 97 15.04 -12.39 4.67
CA ILE A 97 14.52 -12.61 3.34
C ILE A 97 13.90 -11.35 2.77
N LEU A 98 14.18 -11.07 1.50
CA LEU A 98 13.38 -10.16 0.68
C LEU A 98 12.62 -11.00 -0.36
N PHE A 99 11.35 -10.70 -0.57
CA PHE A 99 10.53 -11.43 -1.53
C PHE A 99 9.42 -10.60 -2.15
N ASP A 100 9.01 -10.98 -3.36
CA ASP A 100 7.85 -10.39 -4.03
C ASP A 100 6.55 -10.97 -3.42
N PRO A 101 5.70 -10.16 -2.76
CA PRO A 101 4.52 -10.64 -2.07
C PRO A 101 3.41 -11.12 -3.04
N LEU A 102 3.53 -10.85 -4.35
CA LEU A 102 2.64 -11.41 -5.36
C LEU A 102 2.99 -12.87 -5.69
N VAL A 103 4.22 -13.29 -5.38
CA VAL A 103 4.76 -14.62 -5.70
C VAL A 103 4.96 -15.47 -4.45
N VAL A 104 5.39 -14.86 -3.35
CA VAL A 104 5.78 -15.51 -2.11
C VAL A 104 4.99 -14.92 -0.95
N SER A 105 4.51 -15.77 -0.04
CA SER A 105 3.87 -15.34 1.20
C SER A 105 4.62 -15.91 2.39
N TYR A 106 4.92 -15.07 3.38
CA TYR A 106 5.58 -15.51 4.61
C TYR A 106 4.58 -16.16 5.57
N VAL A 107 4.99 -17.26 6.20
CA VAL A 107 4.18 -18.03 7.16
C VAL A 107 4.73 -17.85 8.58
N ALA A 108 5.99 -18.23 8.79
CA ALA A 108 6.62 -18.26 10.10
C ALA A 108 8.15 -18.37 9.97
N GLY A 109 8.87 -18.25 11.08
CA GLY A 109 10.31 -18.42 11.11
C GLY A 109 10.81 -18.85 12.48
N SER A 110 11.93 -19.56 12.51
CA SER A 110 12.52 -20.05 13.76
C SER A 110 14.02 -20.27 13.64
N THR A 111 14.74 -20.04 14.74
CA THR A 111 16.16 -20.37 14.86
C THR A 111 16.33 -21.83 15.27
N TYR A 112 17.25 -22.55 14.64
CA TYR A 112 17.60 -23.92 15.04
C TYR A 112 18.03 -23.96 16.52
N PRO A 113 17.48 -24.86 17.35
CA PRO A 113 17.79 -24.93 18.78
C PRO A 113 19.13 -25.63 19.03
N ASP A 114 20.23 -24.90 18.85
CA ASP A 114 21.61 -25.39 19.01
C ASP A 114 22.03 -25.58 20.47
N ASN A 115 21.47 -26.61 21.11
CA ASN A 115 21.77 -26.94 22.50
C ASN A 115 23.21 -27.44 22.72
N SER A 116 23.90 -27.87 21.66
CA SER A 116 25.28 -28.35 21.71
C SER A 116 26.32 -27.26 21.39
N SER A 117 25.89 -26.03 21.09
CA SER A 117 26.78 -24.92 20.69
C SER A 117 27.71 -25.31 19.54
N THR A 118 27.14 -26.01 18.56
CA THR A 118 27.83 -26.49 17.36
C THR A 118 28.08 -25.35 16.38
N TYR A 119 27.12 -24.44 16.27
CA TYR A 119 27.10 -23.38 15.29
C TYR A 119 27.59 -22.07 15.90
N SER A 120 28.47 -21.38 15.16
CA SER A 120 28.83 -20.00 15.47
C SER A 120 27.60 -19.08 15.30
N ARG A 121 26.82 -19.32 14.25
CA ARG A 121 25.52 -18.71 13.97
C ARG A 121 24.51 -19.81 13.61
N PRO A 122 23.69 -20.26 14.59
CA PRO A 122 22.67 -21.28 14.32
C PRO A 122 21.77 -20.90 13.13
N PRO A 123 21.47 -21.84 12.21
CA PRO A 123 20.63 -21.56 11.05
C PRO A 123 19.26 -21.00 11.43
N TYR A 124 18.74 -20.07 10.61
CA TYR A 124 17.38 -19.55 10.76
C TYR A 124 16.52 -19.99 9.58
N ALA A 125 15.45 -20.74 9.88
CA ALA A 125 14.50 -21.21 8.89
C ALA A 125 13.37 -20.20 8.71
N PHE A 126 13.17 -19.77 7.46
CA PHE A 126 12.01 -19.02 7.01
C PHE A 126 11.04 -19.99 6.33
N HIS A 127 9.78 -19.97 6.74
CA HIS A 127 8.70 -20.75 6.16
C HIS A 127 7.82 -19.85 5.31
N VAL A 128 7.70 -20.17 4.03
CA VAL A 128 6.96 -19.42 3.03
C VAL A 128 6.04 -20.33 2.23
N ASN A 129 4.99 -19.79 1.62
CA ASN A 129 4.25 -20.46 0.55
C ASN A 129 4.50 -19.75 -0.77
N THR A 130 4.77 -20.53 -1.82
CA THR A 130 5.04 -20.00 -3.15
C THR A 130 4.72 -21.03 -4.23
N GLY A 131 4.17 -20.59 -5.36
CA GLY A 131 3.79 -21.51 -6.44
C GLY A 131 2.77 -22.59 -6.04
N GLY A 132 2.02 -22.40 -4.95
CA GLY A 132 1.11 -23.41 -4.38
C GLY A 132 1.79 -24.51 -3.56
N ILE A 133 3.08 -24.35 -3.24
CA ILE A 133 3.90 -25.27 -2.45
C ILE A 133 4.35 -24.56 -1.17
N SER A 134 4.44 -25.31 -0.07
CA SER A 134 5.00 -24.84 1.19
C SER A 134 6.51 -25.11 1.22
N LEU A 135 7.31 -24.06 1.39
CA LEU A 135 8.78 -24.12 1.36
C LEU A 135 9.36 -23.62 2.69
N ALA A 136 10.19 -24.43 3.32
CA ALA A 136 11.02 -24.01 4.45
C ALA A 136 12.47 -23.88 4.01
N VAL A 137 13.04 -22.67 4.06
CA VAL A 137 14.43 -22.37 3.71
C VAL A 137 15.20 -21.88 4.92
N ALA A 138 16.24 -22.62 5.32
CA ALA A 138 17.19 -22.22 6.35
C ALA A 138 18.35 -21.44 5.74
N SER A 139 18.49 -20.18 6.15
CA SER A 139 19.67 -19.36 5.89
C SER A 139 20.76 -19.69 6.90
N THR A 140 22.00 -19.81 6.45
CA THR A 140 23.17 -20.14 7.29
C THR A 140 24.41 -19.40 6.80
N HIS A 141 25.33 -19.15 7.73
CA HIS A 141 26.65 -18.60 7.47
C HIS A 141 27.61 -19.24 8.46
N THR A 142 28.35 -20.26 8.03
CA THR A 142 29.27 -20.99 8.92
C THR A 142 30.48 -20.13 9.27
N SER A 143 31.19 -20.46 10.35
CA SER A 143 32.50 -19.87 10.59
C SER A 143 33.56 -20.61 9.77
N PRO A 144 34.46 -19.93 9.03
CA PRO A 144 35.51 -20.59 8.25
C PRO A 144 36.38 -21.55 9.07
N SER A 145 36.59 -21.24 10.36
CA SER A 145 37.40 -22.07 11.27
C SER A 145 36.70 -23.34 11.79
N THR A 146 35.38 -23.44 11.57
CA THR A 146 34.54 -24.53 12.06
C THR A 146 33.60 -25.08 10.98
N ALA A 147 33.82 -24.73 9.70
CA ALA A 147 32.95 -25.09 8.58
C ALA A 147 32.69 -26.60 8.50
N GLU A 148 33.73 -27.44 8.56
CA GLU A 148 33.58 -28.91 8.59
C GLU A 148 32.64 -29.40 9.70
N GLN A 149 32.78 -28.85 10.91
CA GLN A 149 31.97 -29.24 12.05
C GLN A 149 30.51 -28.78 11.91
N GLU A 150 30.31 -27.54 11.46
CA GLU A 150 28.98 -26.95 11.30
C GLU A 150 28.20 -27.65 10.17
N ILE A 151 28.83 -27.84 9.00
CA ILE A 151 28.19 -28.50 7.84
C ILE A 151 27.87 -29.97 8.16
N ALA A 152 28.75 -30.68 8.86
CA ALA A 152 28.50 -32.07 9.25
C ALA A 152 27.25 -32.27 10.13
N ALA A 153 26.74 -31.20 10.76
CA ALA A 153 25.55 -31.22 11.60
C ALA A 153 24.25 -30.82 10.86
N TYR A 154 24.29 -30.42 9.58
CA TYR A 154 23.10 -30.09 8.80
C TYR A 154 22.03 -31.20 8.67
N PRO A 155 22.36 -32.50 8.70
CA PRO A 155 21.34 -33.54 8.82
C PRO A 155 20.37 -33.33 9.99
N GLN A 156 20.86 -32.80 11.12
CA GLN A 156 20.03 -32.51 12.29
C GLN A 156 19.14 -31.28 12.07
N VAL A 157 19.64 -30.28 11.35
CA VAL A 157 18.87 -29.06 10.99
C VAL A 157 17.72 -29.42 10.08
N LEU A 158 17.96 -30.21 9.03
CA LEU A 158 16.92 -30.68 8.12
C LEU A 158 15.86 -31.50 8.85
N GLN A 159 16.27 -32.43 9.73
CA GLN A 159 15.33 -33.20 10.55
C GLN A 159 14.49 -32.30 11.47
N TRP A 160 15.10 -31.27 12.07
CA TRP A 160 14.37 -30.30 12.89
C TRP A 160 13.38 -29.47 12.07
N MET A 161 13.77 -29.03 10.87
CA MET A 161 12.87 -28.30 9.97
C MET A 161 11.67 -29.16 9.57
N GLU A 162 11.89 -30.44 9.25
CA GLU A 162 10.83 -31.40 8.95
C GLU A 162 9.80 -31.47 10.07
N ALA A 163 10.28 -31.65 11.31
CA ALA A 163 9.44 -31.73 12.49
C ALA A 163 8.73 -30.42 12.86
N THR A 164 9.32 -29.27 12.52
CA THR A 164 8.83 -27.94 12.95
C THR A 164 7.81 -27.35 11.99
N PHE A 165 8.05 -27.44 10.68
CA PHE A 165 7.28 -26.67 9.69
C PHE A 165 6.29 -27.51 8.90
N ALA A 166 6.49 -28.83 8.80
CA ALA A 166 5.66 -29.71 7.96
C ALA A 166 5.44 -29.14 6.54
N ALA A 167 6.49 -28.59 5.94
CA ALA A 167 6.51 -28.04 4.59
C ALA A 167 6.61 -29.15 3.53
N ASP A 168 6.37 -28.81 2.27
CA ASP A 168 6.48 -29.74 1.15
C ASP A 168 7.93 -29.87 0.68
N ILE A 169 8.69 -28.77 0.72
CA ILE A 169 10.10 -28.69 0.33
C ILE A 169 10.91 -28.05 1.46
N TYR A 170 12.09 -28.60 1.70
CA TYR A 170 13.05 -28.12 2.70
C TYR A 170 14.37 -27.80 2.02
N MET A 171 14.98 -26.69 2.42
CA MET A 171 16.22 -26.18 1.83
C MET A 171 17.12 -25.59 2.91
N VAL A 172 18.43 -25.81 2.80
CA VAL A 172 19.47 -25.07 3.53
C VAL A 172 20.33 -24.38 2.49
N ALA A 173 20.44 -23.05 2.57
CA ALA A 173 21.18 -22.23 1.62
C ALA A 173 21.97 -21.14 2.36
N GLY A 174 23.16 -20.83 1.88
CA GLY A 174 24.05 -19.92 2.61
C GLY A 174 25.50 -19.98 2.18
N ASP A 175 26.30 -19.11 2.79
CA ASP A 175 27.75 -19.25 2.80
C ASP A 175 28.13 -20.36 3.78
N PHE A 176 28.48 -21.52 3.22
CA PHE A 176 28.87 -22.65 4.03
C PHE A 176 30.38 -22.65 4.30
N ASN A 177 31.16 -21.75 3.68
CA ASN A 177 32.61 -21.85 3.63
C ASN A 177 33.06 -23.27 3.19
N ALA A 178 32.31 -23.88 2.26
CA ALA A 178 32.40 -25.31 1.95
C ALA A 178 33.41 -25.66 0.85
N ASP A 179 34.56 -24.99 0.81
CA ASP A 179 35.66 -25.29 -0.11
C ASP A 179 36.99 -24.70 0.43
N GLY A 180 38.03 -24.66 -0.39
CA GLY A 180 39.32 -24.05 -0.11
C GLY A 180 40.03 -24.73 1.05
N SER A 181 40.57 -23.94 1.97
CA SER A 181 41.22 -24.47 3.19
C SER A 181 40.24 -24.77 4.32
N TYR A 182 38.95 -24.45 4.15
CA TYR A 182 37.95 -24.49 5.23
C TYR A 182 37.18 -25.81 5.27
N PHE A 183 37.02 -26.46 4.11
CA PHE A 183 36.27 -27.69 3.96
C PHE A 183 36.80 -28.53 2.79
N ASP A 184 37.04 -29.83 3.01
CA ASP A 184 37.40 -30.77 1.95
C ASP A 184 36.14 -31.22 1.18
N GLU A 185 35.79 -30.47 0.12
CA GLU A 185 34.61 -30.73 -0.71
C GLU A 185 34.68 -32.00 -1.55
N ASP A 186 35.86 -32.59 -1.75
CA ASP A 186 36.00 -33.82 -2.53
C ASP A 186 35.60 -35.06 -1.72
N SER A 187 35.85 -35.04 -0.40
CA SER A 187 35.67 -36.21 0.45
C SER A 187 34.57 -36.08 1.51
N SER A 188 34.27 -34.85 1.97
CA SER A 188 33.39 -34.62 3.12
C SER A 188 31.90 -34.66 2.77
N TRP A 189 31.50 -34.36 1.52
CA TRP A 189 30.09 -34.38 1.13
C TRP A 189 29.47 -35.78 1.19
N THR A 190 30.20 -36.81 0.76
CA THR A 190 29.70 -38.19 0.68
C THR A 190 29.12 -38.70 2.01
N PRO A 191 29.85 -38.67 3.15
CA PRO A 191 29.32 -39.13 4.43
C PRO A 191 28.22 -38.22 5.00
N ILE A 192 28.16 -36.94 4.64
CA ILE A 192 27.10 -36.01 5.06
C ILE A 192 25.80 -36.34 4.32
N MET A 193 25.86 -36.40 2.98
CA MET A 193 24.69 -36.70 2.15
C MET A 193 24.13 -38.11 2.39
N ALA A 194 24.97 -39.07 2.77
CA ALA A 194 24.52 -40.41 3.17
C ALA A 194 23.56 -40.43 4.38
N GLN A 195 23.58 -39.39 5.23
CA GLN A 195 22.65 -39.26 6.37
C GLN A 195 21.29 -38.66 5.98
N ILE A 196 21.21 -38.03 4.81
CA ILE A 196 20.03 -37.32 4.29
C ILE A 196 19.69 -37.78 2.87
N PRO A 197 19.35 -39.08 2.66
CA PRO A 197 19.20 -39.66 1.31
C PRO A 197 18.03 -39.08 0.48
N ASN A 198 17.15 -38.29 1.10
CA ASN A 198 16.04 -37.59 0.42
C ASN A 198 16.40 -36.15 0.04
N TYR A 199 17.67 -35.77 0.17
CA TYR A 199 18.20 -34.46 -0.12
C TYR A 199 19.32 -34.54 -1.15
N THR A 200 19.49 -33.46 -1.91
CA THR A 200 20.52 -33.32 -2.93
C THR A 200 21.26 -32.00 -2.69
N LEU A 201 22.59 -32.02 -2.86
CA LEU A 201 23.40 -30.82 -2.99
C LEU A 201 23.23 -30.29 -4.42
N LEU A 202 22.58 -29.14 -4.58
CA LEU A 202 22.24 -28.56 -5.89
C LEU A 202 23.39 -27.73 -6.50
N THR A 203 24.39 -27.42 -5.69
CA THR A 203 25.55 -26.58 -5.99
C THR A 203 26.80 -27.43 -6.17
N GLY A 204 27.34 -27.47 -7.39
CA GLY A 204 28.55 -28.24 -7.73
C GLY A 204 29.83 -27.67 -7.12
N ASN A 205 30.87 -28.50 -7.05
CA ASN A 205 32.21 -28.13 -6.57
C ASN A 205 32.96 -27.25 -7.59
N GLU A 206 32.56 -27.30 -8.85
CA GLU A 206 33.16 -26.53 -9.94
C GLU A 206 32.81 -25.03 -9.94
N MET A 207 31.92 -24.59 -9.06
CA MET A 207 31.46 -23.20 -9.02
C MET A 207 32.47 -22.30 -8.30
N ASP A 208 32.62 -21.07 -8.79
CA ASP A 208 33.34 -20.02 -8.06
C ASP A 208 32.33 -19.01 -7.53
N THR A 209 32.11 -19.02 -6.22
CA THR A 209 31.13 -18.14 -5.58
C THR A 209 31.79 -16.91 -4.95
N THR A 210 33.08 -16.66 -5.21
CA THR A 210 33.82 -15.58 -4.55
C THR A 210 34.14 -14.41 -5.48
N VAL A 211 34.02 -13.18 -4.97
CA VAL A 211 34.51 -11.97 -5.65
C VAL A 211 35.99 -11.76 -5.30
N SER A 212 36.82 -12.75 -5.65
CA SER A 212 38.23 -12.78 -5.30
C SER A 212 39.08 -13.42 -6.40
N VAL A 213 40.41 -13.36 -6.26
CA VAL A 213 41.32 -14.05 -7.19
C VAL A 213 41.33 -15.57 -6.96
N SER A 214 40.94 -16.03 -5.77
CA SER A 214 40.74 -17.45 -5.51
C SER A 214 39.40 -17.89 -6.07
N SER A 215 39.32 -19.14 -6.53
CA SER A 215 38.08 -19.74 -7.01
C SER A 215 37.63 -20.76 -5.98
N ASN A 216 36.51 -20.51 -5.29
CA ASN A 216 36.01 -21.44 -4.28
C ASN A 216 34.47 -21.56 -4.31
N ALA A 217 33.95 -22.77 -4.09
CA ALA A 217 32.53 -23.06 -3.97
C ALA A 217 32.05 -22.92 -2.50
N TYR A 218 32.13 -21.70 -1.94
CA TYR A 218 31.74 -21.48 -0.55
C TYR A 218 30.22 -21.49 -0.33
N ASP A 219 29.47 -20.90 -1.25
CA ASP A 219 28.03 -20.79 -1.18
C ASP A 219 27.35 -22.05 -1.73
N ARG A 220 26.47 -22.64 -0.93
CA ARG A 220 25.88 -23.95 -1.24
C ARG A 220 24.37 -23.97 -1.01
N ILE A 221 23.71 -24.88 -1.73
CA ILE A 221 22.28 -25.15 -1.58
C ILE A 221 22.08 -26.66 -1.45
N ILE A 222 21.52 -27.09 -0.32
CA ILE A 222 21.01 -28.45 -0.12
C ILE A 222 19.49 -28.37 -0.09
N ALA A 223 18.79 -29.18 -0.89
CA ALA A 223 17.33 -29.18 -0.92
C ALA A 223 16.75 -30.60 -1.02
N THR A 224 15.46 -30.74 -0.71
CA THR A 224 14.71 -31.99 -0.90
C THR A 224 14.84 -32.47 -2.36
N SER A 225 15.18 -33.74 -2.58
CA SER A 225 15.46 -34.30 -3.92
C SER A 225 14.26 -34.31 -4.87
N THR A 226 13.04 -34.09 -4.37
CA THR A 226 11.84 -33.94 -5.20
C THR A 226 11.70 -32.54 -5.81
N LEU A 227 12.50 -31.57 -5.37
CA LEU A 227 12.56 -30.24 -5.97
C LEU A 227 13.09 -30.38 -7.39
N GLN A 228 12.24 -30.05 -8.37
CA GLN A 228 12.68 -29.84 -9.73
C GLN A 228 13.22 -28.41 -9.84
N ALA A 229 14.45 -28.27 -10.31
CA ALA A 229 15.08 -26.98 -10.50
C ALA A 229 16.06 -27.07 -11.68
N ASP A 230 16.34 -25.92 -12.29
CA ASP A 230 17.49 -25.79 -13.18
C ASP A 230 18.79 -25.93 -12.35
N PRO A 231 19.94 -26.25 -13.00
CA PRO A 231 21.23 -26.24 -12.32
C PRO A 231 21.46 -24.88 -11.64
N ALA A 232 21.95 -24.90 -10.41
CA ALA A 232 22.34 -23.66 -9.73
C ALA A 232 23.45 -22.96 -10.54
N ALA A 233 23.43 -21.63 -10.53
CA ALA A 233 24.39 -20.82 -11.26
C ALA A 233 24.94 -19.70 -10.37
N VAL A 234 26.12 -19.19 -10.73
CA VAL A 234 26.72 -18.03 -10.10
C VAL A 234 26.41 -16.80 -10.93
N PHE A 235 25.87 -15.77 -10.29
CA PHE A 235 25.62 -14.47 -10.91
C PHE A 235 26.84 -13.57 -10.75
N VAL A 236 27.69 -13.54 -11.78
CA VAL A 236 28.86 -12.66 -11.83
C VAL A 236 28.39 -11.21 -11.99
N ILE A 237 28.48 -10.40 -10.92
CA ILE A 237 27.81 -9.10 -10.83
C ILE A 237 28.28 -8.13 -11.93
N GLU A 238 29.59 -7.97 -12.10
CA GLU A 238 30.19 -7.03 -13.05
C GLU A 238 29.93 -7.37 -14.52
N ASP A 239 29.56 -8.62 -14.81
CA ASP A 239 29.17 -9.03 -16.17
C ASP A 239 27.72 -8.62 -16.51
N HIS A 240 26.92 -8.27 -15.49
CA HIS A 240 25.47 -8.13 -15.62
C HIS A 240 24.90 -6.83 -15.07
N ILE A 241 25.61 -6.13 -14.19
CA ILE A 241 25.17 -4.89 -13.54
C ILE A 241 26.12 -3.75 -13.93
N ASN A 242 25.55 -2.61 -14.30
CA ASN A 242 26.34 -1.42 -14.62
C ASN A 242 26.89 -0.77 -13.34
N LEU A 243 28.14 -1.05 -13.00
CA LEU A 243 28.81 -0.52 -11.79
C LEU A 243 29.42 0.88 -11.99
N THR A 244 29.12 1.59 -13.08
CA THR A 244 29.69 2.92 -13.35
C THR A 244 29.32 3.94 -12.28
N GLY A 245 28.10 3.88 -11.74
CA GLY A 245 27.67 4.73 -10.62
C GLY A 245 28.52 4.49 -9.37
N VAL A 246 28.70 3.22 -8.98
CA VAL A 246 29.54 2.80 -7.85
C VAL A 246 30.98 3.23 -8.04
N PHE A 247 31.54 3.05 -9.23
CA PHE A 247 32.89 3.51 -9.56
C PHE A 247 33.02 5.03 -9.41
N THR A 248 32.10 5.79 -10.00
CA THR A 248 32.14 7.26 -10.00
C THR A 248 32.01 7.83 -8.59
N GLN A 249 31.00 7.36 -7.83
CA GLN A 249 30.81 7.76 -6.44
C GLN A 249 32.01 7.32 -5.58
N GLY A 250 32.49 6.09 -5.74
CA GLY A 250 33.59 5.55 -4.96
C GLY A 250 34.91 6.27 -5.15
N CYS A 251 35.20 6.72 -6.37
CA CYS A 251 36.36 7.56 -6.65
C CYS A 251 36.21 8.98 -6.11
N ALA A 252 35.00 9.55 -6.18
CA ALA A 252 34.72 10.88 -5.62
C ALA A 252 34.80 10.88 -4.08
N ASP A 253 34.22 9.87 -3.43
CA ASP A 253 34.13 9.74 -1.99
C ASP A 253 35.34 9.01 -1.38
N SER A 254 36.31 8.62 -2.21
CA SER A 254 37.57 7.96 -1.83
C SER A 254 37.39 6.62 -1.09
N TYR A 255 36.27 5.92 -1.33
CA TYR A 255 36.11 4.54 -0.84
C TYR A 255 36.57 3.49 -1.85
N ILE A 256 36.80 3.87 -3.12
CA ILE A 256 37.55 3.07 -4.07
C ILE A 256 39.00 3.59 -4.11
N SER A 257 39.96 2.67 -4.11
CA SER A 257 41.39 3.02 -4.12
C SER A 257 41.76 3.86 -5.35
N SER A 258 42.65 4.84 -5.16
CA SER A 258 43.15 5.69 -6.25
C SER A 258 43.81 4.91 -7.38
N ASP A 259 44.40 3.75 -7.06
CA ASP A 259 45.03 2.88 -8.06
C ASP A 259 43.98 2.26 -9.00
N ILE A 260 42.78 1.94 -8.47
CA ILE A 260 41.64 1.47 -9.27
C ILE A 260 41.02 2.62 -10.05
N CYS A 261 40.83 3.79 -9.42
CA CYS A 261 40.29 4.99 -10.06
C CYS A 261 41.12 5.50 -11.24
N SER A 262 42.42 5.19 -11.26
CA SER A 262 43.35 5.58 -12.33
C SER A 262 43.72 4.45 -13.28
N ALA A 263 43.20 3.23 -13.05
CA ALA A 263 43.45 2.07 -13.89
C ALA A 263 42.77 2.21 -15.27
N SER A 264 43.41 1.63 -16.29
CA SER A 264 42.84 1.52 -17.63
C SER A 264 43.27 0.20 -18.28
N PRO A 265 42.35 -0.75 -18.55
CA PRO A 265 40.92 -0.70 -18.21
C PRO A 265 40.67 -0.72 -16.68
N VAL A 266 39.46 -0.31 -16.26
CA VAL A 266 39.02 -0.40 -14.86
C VAL A 266 38.94 -1.87 -14.45
N ASP A 267 39.41 -2.17 -13.24
CA ASP A 267 39.24 -3.48 -12.63
C ASP A 267 37.86 -3.56 -11.94
N TRP A 268 36.87 -4.09 -12.67
CA TRP A 268 35.49 -4.16 -12.20
C TRP A 268 35.27 -5.19 -11.08
N VAL A 269 36.16 -6.18 -10.94
CA VAL A 269 36.12 -7.12 -9.81
C VAL A 269 36.42 -6.38 -8.51
N GLU A 270 37.42 -5.49 -8.52
CA GLU A 270 37.73 -4.65 -7.35
C GLU A 270 36.60 -3.65 -7.03
N VAL A 271 35.88 -3.14 -8.03
CA VAL A 271 34.68 -2.32 -7.80
C VAL A 271 33.55 -3.16 -7.17
N THR A 272 33.37 -4.40 -7.63
CA THR A 272 32.32 -5.32 -7.14
C THR A 272 32.46 -5.65 -5.66
N LYS A 273 33.68 -5.70 -5.12
CA LYS A 273 33.93 -5.91 -3.68
C LYS A 273 33.27 -4.87 -2.76
N GLU A 274 32.97 -3.69 -3.30
CA GLU A 274 32.21 -2.68 -2.58
C GLU A 274 30.76 -3.11 -2.30
N LEU A 275 30.20 -3.99 -3.14
CA LEU A 275 28.87 -4.58 -2.95
C LEU A 275 29.02 -5.82 -2.06
N SER A 276 29.72 -6.84 -2.54
CA SER A 276 29.90 -8.13 -1.87
C SER A 276 31.26 -8.76 -2.19
N ASP A 277 31.77 -9.55 -1.26
CA ASP A 277 32.92 -10.43 -1.45
C ASP A 277 32.53 -11.83 -1.96
N HIS A 278 31.24 -12.11 -2.12
CA HIS A 278 30.71 -13.32 -2.74
C HIS A 278 29.73 -12.99 -3.87
N TYR A 279 29.73 -13.82 -4.90
CA TYR A 279 28.74 -13.72 -5.96
C TYR A 279 27.43 -14.38 -5.51
N PRO A 280 26.28 -13.80 -5.89
CA PRO A 280 25.01 -14.47 -5.70
C PRO A 280 24.96 -15.85 -6.34
N VAL A 281 24.54 -16.85 -5.57
CA VAL A 281 24.18 -18.17 -6.14
C VAL A 281 22.68 -18.18 -6.39
N GLU A 282 22.31 -18.36 -7.66
CA GLU A 282 20.93 -18.39 -8.13
C GLU A 282 20.45 -19.81 -8.40
N LEU A 283 19.21 -20.11 -8.01
CA LEU A 283 18.55 -21.37 -8.30
C LEU A 283 17.15 -21.08 -8.81
N CYS A 284 16.80 -21.61 -9.99
CA CYS A 284 15.42 -21.54 -10.45
C CYS A 284 14.62 -22.81 -10.17
N MET A 285 13.57 -22.66 -9.36
CA MET A 285 12.71 -23.77 -8.95
C MET A 285 11.50 -23.94 -9.88
N HIS A 286 11.29 -25.15 -10.37
CA HIS A 286 10.15 -25.55 -11.19
C HIS A 286 8.99 -26.04 -10.32
N LEU A 287 8.22 -25.10 -9.79
CA LEU A 287 7.08 -25.40 -8.94
C LEU A 287 5.80 -25.59 -9.79
N ASN A 288 5.07 -26.68 -9.53
CA ASN A 288 3.80 -27.02 -10.18
C ASN A 288 3.82 -27.03 -11.73
N GLY A 289 4.94 -27.41 -12.34
CA GLY A 289 5.08 -27.52 -13.80
C GLY A 289 5.32 -26.17 -14.49
N THR A 290 5.56 -25.11 -13.72
CA THR A 290 6.02 -23.81 -14.23
C THR A 290 7.53 -23.90 -14.44
N SER A 291 7.99 -23.79 -15.69
CA SER A 291 9.43 -23.68 -15.97
C SER A 291 9.89 -22.25 -15.71
N CYS A 292 11.14 -22.11 -15.27
CA CYS A 292 11.78 -20.81 -15.28
C CYS A 292 11.93 -20.33 -16.71
N THR A 293 11.51 -19.10 -17.00
CA THR A 293 12.19 -18.38 -18.06
C THR A 293 13.53 -18.01 -17.46
N THR A 294 14.62 -18.68 -17.88
CA THR A 294 16.00 -18.31 -17.52
C THR A 294 16.11 -16.79 -17.48
N CYS A 295 16.75 -16.24 -16.44
CA CYS A 295 17.10 -14.83 -16.37
C CYS A 295 18.04 -14.47 -17.53
N THR A 296 17.46 -14.24 -18.71
CA THR A 296 18.08 -13.40 -19.73
C THR A 296 18.28 -12.06 -19.05
N THR A 297 19.55 -11.76 -18.79
CA THR A 297 20.28 -10.53 -18.40
C THR A 297 19.58 -9.19 -18.12
N GLU A 298 18.27 -9.03 -18.22
CA GLU A 298 17.58 -7.80 -17.90
C GLU A 298 16.22 -8.17 -17.31
N ALA A 299 15.92 -7.73 -16.08
CA ALA A 299 14.54 -7.76 -15.63
C ALA A 299 13.72 -7.02 -16.71
N PRO A 300 12.63 -7.62 -17.26
CA PRO A 300 11.82 -6.93 -18.25
C PRO A 300 11.48 -5.54 -17.72
N LEU A 301 11.85 -4.53 -18.51
CA LEU A 301 11.60 -3.13 -18.22
C LEU A 301 10.17 -2.97 -17.71
N PRO A 302 9.95 -2.33 -16.55
CA PRO A 302 8.59 -2.09 -16.06
C PRO A 302 7.75 -1.43 -17.15
N GLU A 303 6.61 -2.00 -17.52
CA GLU A 303 5.79 -1.47 -18.61
C GLU A 303 5.33 -0.03 -18.29
N LEU A 304 5.25 0.81 -19.32
CA LEU A 304 4.73 2.17 -19.18
C LEU A 304 3.20 2.14 -19.21
N GLU A 305 2.57 2.81 -18.26
CA GLU A 305 1.11 2.81 -18.08
C GLU A 305 0.51 4.20 -18.37
N PRO A 306 -0.79 4.28 -18.72
CA PRO A 306 -1.54 5.52 -18.79
C PRO A 306 -1.27 6.44 -17.58
N GLY A 307 -0.88 7.69 -17.85
CA GLY A 307 -0.57 8.69 -16.82
C GLY A 307 0.88 8.71 -16.32
N ASP A 308 1.79 7.90 -16.91
CA ASP A 308 3.23 7.95 -16.65
C ASP A 308 3.94 9.15 -17.33
N CYS A 309 3.23 9.87 -18.20
CA CYS A 309 3.66 11.12 -18.80
C CYS A 309 2.56 12.19 -18.77
N ALA A 310 2.93 13.44 -19.06
CA ALA A 310 1.98 14.50 -19.37
C ALA A 310 2.55 15.45 -20.43
N VAL A 311 1.71 15.96 -21.34
CA VAL A 311 2.12 17.03 -22.27
C VAL A 311 2.07 18.36 -21.53
N VAL A 312 3.16 19.13 -21.55
CA VAL A 312 3.31 20.41 -20.84
C VAL A 312 3.45 21.62 -21.76
N GLY A 313 3.48 21.40 -23.07
CA GLY A 313 3.48 22.47 -24.06
C GLY A 313 3.48 21.97 -25.50
N PHE A 314 3.05 22.83 -26.41
CA PHE A 314 3.18 22.67 -27.85
C PHE A 314 3.36 24.02 -28.55
N ALA A 315 3.99 23.99 -29.72
CA ALA A 315 4.10 25.09 -30.65
C ALA A 315 3.82 24.56 -32.06
N ALA A 316 2.70 24.97 -32.66
CA ALA A 316 2.32 24.68 -34.04
C ALA A 316 2.79 25.78 -35.01
N ASP A 317 3.19 26.95 -34.49
CA ASP A 317 3.94 27.92 -35.29
C ASP A 317 5.36 27.39 -35.54
N ASN A 318 5.79 27.42 -36.80
CA ASN A 318 7.11 26.92 -37.19
C ASN A 318 8.26 27.73 -36.53
N PRO A 319 9.28 27.06 -35.96
CA PRO A 319 9.47 25.61 -35.91
C PRO A 319 8.60 24.92 -34.85
N ASP A 320 8.04 23.78 -35.21
CA ASP A 320 7.20 22.99 -34.31
C ASP A 320 7.99 22.50 -33.10
N ASN A 321 7.31 22.44 -31.95
CA ASN A 321 7.89 21.91 -30.73
C ASN A 321 6.80 21.39 -29.78
N PHE A 322 7.20 20.57 -28.82
CA PHE A 322 6.35 20.11 -27.72
C PHE A 322 7.19 19.84 -26.48
N GLY A 323 6.52 19.67 -25.34
CA GLY A 323 7.15 19.24 -24.08
C GLY A 323 6.37 18.08 -23.47
N ILE A 324 7.07 17.00 -23.12
CA ILE A 324 6.53 15.81 -22.46
C ILE A 324 7.24 15.63 -21.13
N LEU A 325 6.50 15.82 -20.04
CA LEU A 325 6.96 15.55 -18.68
C LEU A 325 6.88 14.06 -18.38
N LEU A 326 7.98 13.48 -17.90
CA LEU A 326 8.02 12.15 -17.31
C LEU A 326 7.55 12.23 -15.85
N LEU A 327 6.44 11.56 -15.52
CA LEU A 327 5.86 11.57 -14.18
C LEU A 327 6.39 10.45 -13.27
N ARG A 328 7.23 9.59 -13.83
CA ARG A 328 7.98 8.51 -13.19
C ARG A 328 9.39 8.41 -13.77
N THR A 329 10.24 7.61 -13.14
CA THR A 329 11.55 7.24 -13.69
C THR A 329 11.37 6.38 -14.93
N PHE A 330 12.09 6.73 -15.99
CA PHE A 330 12.28 5.92 -17.18
C PHE A 330 13.65 5.24 -17.09
N TYR A 331 13.72 3.97 -17.44
CA TYR A 331 14.97 3.20 -17.44
C TYR A 331 15.53 3.11 -18.85
N ALA A 332 16.82 2.82 -18.95
CA ALA A 332 17.44 2.52 -20.24
C ALA A 332 16.66 1.40 -20.96
N GLY A 333 16.31 1.61 -22.23
CA GLY A 333 15.49 0.72 -23.04
C GLY A 333 13.99 1.02 -23.04
N HIS A 334 13.49 1.94 -22.20
CA HIS A 334 12.12 2.45 -22.36
C HIS A 334 11.95 3.18 -23.69
N GLN A 335 10.80 2.97 -24.32
CA GLN A 335 10.43 3.58 -25.58
C GLN A 335 9.09 4.29 -25.46
N ILE A 336 9.05 5.54 -25.90
CA ILE A 336 7.80 6.27 -26.13
C ILE A 336 7.79 6.86 -27.53
N LYS A 337 6.59 6.97 -28.07
CA LYS A 337 6.32 7.54 -29.38
C LYS A 337 5.38 8.73 -29.24
N VAL A 338 5.53 9.68 -30.13
CA VAL A 338 4.73 10.91 -30.20
C VAL A 338 4.20 11.04 -31.61
N THR A 339 2.91 11.33 -31.74
CA THR A 339 2.28 11.48 -33.04
C THR A 339 1.32 12.66 -33.06
N ASP A 340 1.27 13.29 -34.22
CA ASP A 340 0.23 14.22 -34.68
C ASP A 340 -0.89 13.46 -35.42
N SER A 341 -0.85 12.12 -35.48
CA SER A 341 -1.93 11.31 -36.05
C SER A 341 -3.12 11.25 -35.09
N GLY A 342 -4.26 11.76 -35.53
CA GLY A 342 -5.49 11.64 -34.76
C GLY A 342 -5.89 10.18 -34.50
N VAL A 343 -6.56 9.91 -33.37
CA VAL A 343 -7.12 8.59 -33.04
C VAL A 343 -8.53 8.47 -33.61
N GLN A 344 -8.79 7.37 -34.31
CA GLN A 344 -10.12 7.03 -34.83
C GLN A 344 -11.03 6.53 -33.72
N SER A 345 -12.34 6.54 -33.97
CA SER A 345 -13.37 6.09 -33.02
C SER A 345 -13.23 4.64 -32.53
N ASP A 346 -12.44 3.81 -33.22
CA ASP A 346 -12.12 2.43 -32.83
C ASP A 346 -10.80 2.30 -32.05
N GLY A 347 -10.09 3.41 -31.81
CA GLY A 347 -8.82 3.47 -31.09
C GLY A 347 -7.58 3.33 -31.97
N ALA A 348 -7.72 3.18 -33.29
CA ALA A 348 -6.58 3.12 -34.21
C ALA A 348 -6.03 4.52 -34.54
N LEU A 349 -4.74 4.61 -34.86
CA LEU A 349 -4.15 5.86 -35.40
C LEU A 349 -4.61 6.07 -36.85
N ARG A 350 -4.85 7.33 -37.21
CA ARG A 350 -5.17 7.73 -38.59
C ARG A 350 -3.91 7.62 -39.47
N ASP A 351 -4.04 6.99 -40.63
CA ASP A 351 -2.91 6.85 -41.57
C ASP A 351 -2.49 8.21 -42.19
N GLY A 352 -1.19 8.36 -42.46
CA GLY A 352 -0.65 9.44 -43.30
C GLY A 352 -0.13 10.67 -42.57
N GLU A 353 0.08 10.56 -41.25
CA GLU A 353 0.76 11.54 -40.39
C GLU A 353 2.06 10.99 -39.82
N GLY A 354 2.73 11.74 -38.94
CA GLY A 354 4.06 11.41 -38.45
C GLY A 354 4.09 10.68 -37.12
N ILE A 355 5.09 9.82 -36.95
CA ILE A 355 5.44 9.25 -35.65
C ILE A 355 6.91 9.56 -35.37
N LEU A 356 7.15 10.13 -34.20
CA LEU A 356 8.47 10.34 -33.62
C LEU A 356 8.67 9.34 -32.49
N GLN A 357 9.90 8.88 -32.27
CA GLN A 357 10.26 7.95 -31.20
C GLN A 357 11.42 8.50 -30.36
N PHE A 358 11.34 8.26 -29.06
CA PHE A 358 12.42 8.42 -28.12
C PHE A 358 12.77 7.08 -27.50
N ASP A 359 14.06 6.77 -27.49
CA ASP A 359 14.65 5.60 -26.86
C ASP A 359 15.50 6.11 -25.67
N ALA A 360 15.14 5.71 -24.46
CA ALA A 360 15.93 6.03 -23.28
C ALA A 360 17.25 5.25 -23.34
N GLU A 361 18.38 5.92 -23.57
CA GLU A 361 19.70 5.28 -23.57
C GLU A 361 20.26 5.10 -22.14
N GLU A 362 19.72 5.85 -21.19
CA GLU A 362 20.09 5.87 -19.78
C GLU A 362 18.86 6.08 -18.88
N GLU A 363 19.04 5.89 -17.57
CA GLU A 363 17.97 6.16 -16.60
C GLU A 363 17.67 7.68 -16.52
N LEU A 364 16.41 8.04 -16.75
CA LEU A 364 15.92 9.42 -16.66
C LEU A 364 15.01 9.58 -15.43
N PRO A 365 15.30 10.53 -14.54
CA PRO A 365 14.51 10.72 -13.33
C PRO A 365 13.12 11.28 -13.65
N ALA A 366 12.15 10.94 -12.79
CA ALA A 366 10.84 11.58 -12.77
C ALA A 366 11.00 13.11 -12.63
N GLY A 367 10.25 13.89 -13.40
CA GLY A 367 10.40 15.35 -13.48
C GLY A 367 11.14 15.84 -14.73
N THR A 368 11.77 14.95 -15.49
CA THR A 368 12.43 15.27 -16.76
C THR A 368 11.40 15.69 -17.81
N VAL A 369 11.67 16.76 -18.57
CA VAL A 369 10.85 17.17 -19.72
C VAL A 369 11.61 16.90 -21.02
N LEU A 370 11.05 16.01 -21.85
CA LEU A 370 11.53 15.74 -23.19
C LEU A 370 10.88 16.70 -24.19
N VAL A 371 11.66 17.19 -25.15
CA VAL A 371 11.22 18.12 -26.19
C VAL A 371 11.39 17.51 -27.58
N PHE A 372 10.82 18.14 -28.62
CA PHE A 372 10.90 17.65 -30.01
C PHE A 372 12.31 17.19 -30.42
N ALA A 373 13.34 17.94 -30.05
CA ALA A 373 14.73 17.64 -30.40
C ALA A 373 15.29 16.36 -29.77
N ASN A 374 14.62 15.78 -28.76
CA ASN A 374 15.00 14.49 -28.19
C ASN A 374 14.53 13.31 -29.05
N PHE A 375 13.57 13.50 -29.96
CA PHE A 375 12.93 12.42 -30.70
C PHE A 375 13.49 12.29 -32.13
N SER A 376 13.44 11.07 -32.66
CA SER A 376 13.79 10.73 -34.04
C SER A 376 12.54 10.32 -34.82
N THR A 377 12.42 10.73 -36.09
CA THR A 377 11.30 10.32 -36.94
C THR A 377 11.39 8.84 -37.30
N THR A 378 10.32 8.09 -37.04
CA THR A 378 10.20 6.67 -37.38
C THR A 378 9.20 6.42 -38.51
N GLU A 379 8.17 7.25 -38.62
CA GLU A 379 7.16 7.17 -39.67
C GLU A 379 6.70 8.56 -40.11
N GLY A 380 6.33 8.68 -41.39
CA GLY A 380 5.67 9.87 -41.93
C GLY A 380 6.44 11.17 -41.72
N SER A 381 5.69 12.26 -41.54
CA SER A 381 6.20 13.59 -41.22
C SER A 381 5.33 14.18 -40.13
N PHE A 382 5.91 14.37 -38.95
CA PHE A 382 5.23 15.03 -37.83
C PHE A 382 5.21 16.54 -38.11
N ALA A 383 4.03 17.15 -38.17
CA ALA A 383 3.86 18.57 -38.44
C ALA A 383 2.57 19.09 -37.80
N LEU A 384 2.71 19.90 -36.75
CA LEU A 384 1.57 20.46 -36.04
C LEU A 384 0.89 21.55 -36.87
N SER A 385 -0.43 21.46 -36.99
CA SER A 385 -1.26 22.40 -37.74
C SER A 385 -1.67 23.63 -36.92
N SER A 386 -1.47 24.83 -37.48
CA SER A 386 -1.95 26.11 -36.92
C SER A 386 -3.46 26.35 -37.16
N SER A 387 -4.23 25.27 -37.30
CA SER A 387 -5.69 25.31 -37.48
C SER A 387 -6.36 24.23 -36.65
N GLY A 388 -5.68 23.79 -35.59
CA GLY A 388 -6.04 22.64 -34.77
C GLY A 388 -5.24 21.39 -35.11
N ASP A 389 -4.86 20.65 -34.06
CA ASP A 389 -4.15 19.37 -34.11
C ASP A 389 -4.13 18.72 -32.70
N GLN A 390 -3.37 17.63 -32.58
CA GLN A 390 -3.13 16.88 -31.37
C GLN A 390 -1.64 16.54 -31.19
N VAL A 391 -1.24 16.36 -29.93
CA VAL A 391 0.00 15.66 -29.57
C VAL A 391 -0.37 14.47 -28.71
N ILE A 392 -0.20 13.27 -29.23
CA ILE A 392 -0.52 12.02 -28.55
C ILE A 392 0.75 11.24 -28.26
N VAL A 393 0.91 10.82 -27.01
CA VAL A 393 2.05 10.03 -26.54
C VAL A 393 1.60 8.60 -26.28
N PHE A 394 2.32 7.63 -26.81
CA PHE A 394 2.00 6.21 -26.65
C PHE A 394 3.26 5.33 -26.61
N THR A 395 3.10 4.07 -26.22
CA THR A 395 4.13 3.03 -26.35
C THR A 395 3.57 1.81 -27.07
N GLY A 396 4.42 0.85 -27.40
CA GLY A 396 4.05 -0.36 -28.12
C GLY A 396 4.01 -0.20 -29.65
N ALA A 397 3.27 -1.10 -30.30
CA ALA A 397 3.16 -1.16 -31.76
C ALA A 397 2.14 -0.13 -32.28
N ASP A 398 2.42 0.49 -33.44
CA ASP A 398 1.57 1.53 -34.02
C ASP A 398 0.18 1.00 -34.41
N SER A 399 0.09 -0.31 -34.71
CA SER A 399 -1.17 -1.02 -34.98
C SER A 399 -2.00 -1.35 -33.74
N SER A 400 -1.43 -1.21 -32.55
CA SER A 400 -2.07 -1.52 -31.26
C SER A 400 -1.41 -0.71 -30.14
N PRO A 401 -1.55 0.63 -30.16
CA PRO A 401 -0.83 1.52 -29.25
C PRO A 401 -1.39 1.43 -27.82
N THR A 402 -0.49 1.55 -26.84
CA THR A 402 -0.85 1.84 -25.44
C THR A 402 -0.67 3.35 -25.23
N PHE A 403 -1.78 4.09 -25.19
CA PHE A 403 -1.76 5.54 -24.99
C PHE A 403 -1.36 5.90 -23.55
N LEU A 404 -0.51 6.91 -23.40
CA LEU A 404 0.06 7.30 -22.11
C LEU A 404 -0.47 8.66 -21.64
N CYS A 405 -0.45 9.66 -22.53
CA CYS A 405 -0.95 11.01 -22.28
C CYS A 405 -1.19 11.73 -23.61
N ALA A 406 -2.05 12.75 -23.63
CA ALA A 406 -2.32 13.50 -24.86
C ALA A 406 -2.79 14.94 -24.59
N ILE A 407 -2.60 15.81 -25.58
CA ILE A 407 -3.27 17.10 -25.64
C ILE A 407 -3.91 17.30 -27.01
N ASN A 408 -5.16 17.77 -27.01
CA ASN A 408 -5.86 18.24 -28.21
C ASN A 408 -5.95 19.76 -28.16
N PHE A 409 -5.77 20.40 -29.30
CA PHE A 409 -5.95 21.83 -29.47
C PHE A 409 -6.74 22.13 -30.74
N GLU A 410 -7.60 21.20 -31.18
CA GLU A 410 -8.65 21.48 -32.15
C GLU A 410 -10.03 21.61 -31.49
N GLY A 411 -10.79 22.63 -31.88
CA GLY A 411 -12.17 22.86 -31.45
C GLY A 411 -12.33 23.69 -30.18
N SER A 412 -13.40 23.43 -29.42
CA SER A 412 -13.74 24.19 -28.20
C SER A 412 -13.00 23.67 -26.95
N ALA A 413 -12.97 24.46 -25.88
CA ALA A 413 -12.41 24.02 -24.60
C ALA A 413 -13.05 22.71 -24.11
N GLY A 414 -12.22 21.69 -23.82
CA GLY A 414 -12.68 20.39 -23.35
C GLY A 414 -13.29 19.49 -24.44
N GLU A 415 -13.21 19.89 -25.71
CA GLU A 415 -13.74 19.13 -26.85
C GLU A 415 -12.66 18.20 -27.42
N TRP A 416 -12.99 16.91 -27.49
CA TRP A 416 -12.35 15.95 -28.38
C TRP A 416 -13.38 15.58 -29.45
N GLN A 417 -12.94 15.39 -30.69
CA GLN A 417 -13.85 15.01 -31.76
C GLN A 417 -14.36 13.58 -31.55
N SER A 418 -15.41 13.19 -32.27
CA SER A 418 -15.92 11.81 -32.17
C SER A 418 -15.07 10.80 -32.96
N ASP A 419 -14.24 11.28 -33.88
CA ASP A 419 -13.41 10.50 -34.80
C ASP A 419 -12.28 11.38 -35.36
N ALA A 420 -11.21 10.77 -35.87
CA ALA A 420 -10.13 11.46 -36.58
C ALA A 420 -10.44 11.58 -38.08
N ALA A 421 -11.42 12.42 -38.44
CA ALA A 421 -11.91 12.52 -39.82
C ALA A 421 -11.04 13.42 -40.72
N SER A 422 -10.10 14.17 -40.14
CA SER A 422 -9.12 14.98 -40.85
C SER A 422 -7.76 14.94 -40.13
N THR A 423 -6.76 15.62 -40.70
CA THR A 423 -5.43 15.80 -40.08
C THR A 423 -5.48 16.62 -38.78
N ALA A 424 -6.51 17.45 -38.61
CA ALA A 424 -6.63 18.34 -37.45
C ALA A 424 -7.45 17.73 -36.30
N GLU A 425 -8.10 16.59 -36.51
CA GLU A 425 -9.11 16.07 -35.58
C GLU A 425 -8.66 14.75 -34.96
N SER A 426 -9.01 14.55 -33.69
CA SER A 426 -8.78 13.30 -32.98
C SER A 426 -9.95 12.93 -32.09
N ALA A 427 -10.32 11.65 -32.05
CA ALA A 427 -11.05 11.12 -30.91
C ALA A 427 -10.16 11.12 -29.67
N LEU A 428 -10.78 11.16 -28.50
CA LEU A 428 -10.07 10.97 -27.23
C LEU A 428 -9.46 9.56 -27.22
N PRO A 429 -8.13 9.41 -27.09
CA PRO A 429 -7.53 8.09 -27.07
C PRO A 429 -8.06 7.27 -25.88
N PRO A 430 -8.43 6.00 -26.09
CA PRO A 430 -9.05 5.19 -25.05
C PRO A 430 -8.11 4.94 -23.86
N GLY A 431 -8.62 5.07 -22.64
CA GLY A 431 -7.88 4.74 -21.41
C GLY A 431 -7.02 5.86 -20.83
N ILE A 432 -7.06 7.07 -21.41
CA ILE A 432 -6.35 8.26 -20.92
C ILE A 432 -7.29 9.44 -20.62
N GLU A 433 -8.56 9.17 -20.28
CA GLU A 433 -9.58 10.20 -20.01
C GLU A 433 -9.16 11.16 -18.88
N ASP A 434 -8.44 10.66 -17.88
CA ASP A 434 -7.92 11.44 -16.75
C ASP A 434 -6.50 12.01 -17.00
N PHE A 435 -5.87 11.63 -18.12
CA PHE A 435 -4.46 11.92 -18.45
C PHE A 435 -4.31 12.73 -19.74
N SER A 436 -5.39 13.39 -20.16
CA SER A 436 -5.44 14.17 -21.37
C SER A 436 -6.15 15.51 -21.15
N LEU A 437 -5.83 16.47 -22.01
CA LEU A 437 -6.42 17.80 -21.98
C LEU A 437 -6.86 18.22 -23.39
N ALA A 438 -8.02 18.86 -23.50
CA ALA A 438 -8.43 19.56 -24.70
C ALA A 438 -8.48 21.07 -24.43
N LEU A 439 -7.59 21.81 -25.08
CA LEU A 439 -7.61 23.26 -25.10
C LEU A 439 -8.47 23.77 -26.27
N PRO A 440 -9.05 24.98 -26.17
CA PRO A 440 -9.60 25.64 -27.35
C PRO A 440 -8.51 25.80 -28.42
N GLU A 441 -8.92 25.85 -29.68
CA GLU A 441 -8.04 26.08 -30.82
C GLU A 441 -7.08 27.24 -30.58
N THR A 442 -5.78 26.93 -30.66
CA THR A 442 -4.67 27.87 -30.48
C THR A 442 -3.38 27.31 -31.07
N ASP A 443 -2.51 28.17 -31.58
CA ASP A 443 -1.28 27.73 -32.26
C ASP A 443 -0.18 27.31 -31.28
N ASN A 444 -0.06 28.00 -30.13
CA ASN A 444 0.99 27.72 -29.16
C ASN A 444 0.44 27.78 -27.75
N ALA A 445 0.80 26.81 -26.92
CA ALA A 445 0.44 26.82 -25.52
C ALA A 445 1.53 26.21 -24.64
N GLY A 446 1.62 26.71 -23.42
CA GLY A 446 2.56 26.21 -22.42
C GLY A 446 1.91 26.17 -21.04
N TYR A 447 2.21 25.10 -20.30
CA TYR A 447 1.84 24.98 -18.90
C TYR A 447 2.53 26.08 -18.08
N SER A 448 1.77 26.74 -17.21
CA SER A 448 2.20 27.90 -16.40
C SER A 448 1.83 27.77 -14.92
N GLY A 449 1.42 26.57 -14.49
CA GLY A 449 1.07 26.26 -13.12
C GLY A 449 2.27 25.84 -12.26
N PRO A 450 2.02 25.26 -11.07
CA PRO A 450 3.07 24.79 -10.17
C PRO A 450 3.92 23.67 -10.79
N THR A 451 5.23 23.75 -10.60
CA THR A 451 6.21 22.77 -11.13
C THR A 451 6.80 21.87 -10.04
N GLU A 452 6.18 21.83 -8.87
CA GLU A 452 6.61 21.06 -7.71
C GLU A 452 5.37 20.48 -7.01
N GLY A 453 5.37 19.18 -6.77
CA GLY A 453 4.22 18.46 -6.22
C GLY A 453 4.35 16.94 -6.34
N THR A 454 3.37 16.19 -5.84
CA THR A 454 3.27 14.76 -6.13
C THR A 454 2.85 14.53 -7.58
N THR A 455 3.14 13.33 -8.11
CA THR A 455 2.70 12.91 -9.45
C THR A 455 1.19 13.14 -9.68
N GLU A 456 0.37 12.87 -8.67
CA GLU A 456 -1.08 13.07 -8.74
C GLU A 456 -1.48 14.55 -8.81
N GLU A 457 -0.88 15.39 -7.95
CA GLU A 457 -1.14 16.83 -7.96
C GLU A 457 -0.70 17.48 -9.29
N LEU A 458 0.48 17.09 -9.79
CA LEU A 458 0.99 17.59 -11.06
C LEU A 458 0.09 17.19 -12.22
N ARG A 459 -0.37 15.93 -12.30
CA ARG A 459 -1.36 15.50 -13.30
C ARG A 459 -2.62 16.34 -13.24
N GLN A 460 -3.17 16.54 -12.04
CA GLN A 460 -4.38 17.31 -11.86
C GLN A 460 -4.22 18.75 -12.37
N TRP A 461 -3.11 19.42 -12.04
CA TRP A 461 -2.87 20.78 -12.50
C TRP A 461 -2.59 20.84 -14.01
N ILE A 462 -1.81 19.91 -14.56
CA ILE A 462 -1.48 19.88 -15.99
C ILE A 462 -2.74 19.63 -16.82
N ASN A 463 -3.63 18.73 -16.39
CA ASN A 463 -4.91 18.46 -17.06
C ASN A 463 -6.01 19.47 -16.71
N THR A 464 -5.65 20.65 -16.17
CA THR A 464 -6.59 21.73 -15.89
C THR A 464 -6.25 22.96 -16.73
N ALA A 465 -7.11 23.29 -17.70
CA ALA A 465 -6.91 24.37 -18.68
C ALA A 465 -6.58 25.75 -18.07
N THR A 466 -7.00 26.05 -16.83
CA THR A 466 -6.71 27.34 -16.19
C THR A 466 -5.24 27.56 -15.85
N TYR A 467 -4.43 26.50 -15.85
CA TYR A 467 -2.97 26.60 -15.65
C TYR A 467 -2.19 26.77 -16.95
N TRP A 468 -2.87 26.94 -18.10
CA TRP A 468 -2.24 27.07 -19.40
C TRP A 468 -2.31 28.51 -19.91
N SER A 469 -1.22 28.94 -20.55
CA SER A 469 -1.17 30.18 -21.32
C SER A 469 -1.08 29.83 -22.80
N SER A 470 -1.73 30.62 -23.67
CA SER A 470 -1.73 30.37 -25.12
C SER A 470 -1.56 31.64 -25.97
N SER A 471 -1.14 31.48 -27.22
CA SER A 471 -0.98 32.55 -28.21
C SER A 471 -0.97 32.03 -29.65
N ASN A 472 -1.69 32.73 -30.53
CA ASN A 472 -1.75 32.43 -31.98
C ASN A 472 -0.69 33.19 -32.81
N SER A 473 0.43 33.56 -32.20
CA SER A 473 1.45 34.38 -32.89
C SER A 473 2.80 34.41 -32.21
N GLN A 474 2.85 34.05 -30.93
CA GLN A 474 4.07 34.02 -30.14
C GLN A 474 4.24 32.63 -29.53
N ALA A 475 5.44 32.09 -29.65
CA ALA A 475 5.80 30.88 -28.92
C ALA A 475 5.59 31.09 -27.41
N VAL A 476 4.92 30.13 -26.77
CA VAL A 476 4.67 30.14 -25.32
C VAL A 476 5.66 29.21 -24.66
N ALA A 477 6.42 29.73 -23.68
CA ALA A 477 7.36 28.92 -22.93
C ALA A 477 6.63 27.96 -21.98
N PHE A 478 7.18 26.75 -21.83
CA PHE A 478 6.77 25.75 -20.84
C PHE A 478 7.98 25.33 -19.98
N PRO A 479 7.76 24.75 -18.79
CA PRO A 479 8.85 24.39 -17.88
C PRO A 479 9.77 23.32 -18.48
N ALA A 480 11.07 23.43 -18.21
CA ALA A 480 12.08 22.47 -18.67
C ALA A 480 12.28 21.28 -17.72
N ALA A 481 11.76 21.35 -16.50
CA ALA A 481 11.82 20.28 -15.50
C ALA A 481 10.78 20.53 -14.40
N PHE A 482 10.44 19.47 -13.67
CA PHE A 482 9.55 19.49 -12.51
C PHE A 482 10.22 18.82 -11.31
N ALA A 483 9.87 19.25 -10.10
CA ALA A 483 10.27 18.59 -8.86
C ALA A 483 9.14 17.67 -8.40
N ILE A 484 9.29 16.36 -8.64
CA ILE A 484 8.29 15.37 -8.24
C ILE A 484 8.60 14.87 -6.84
N HIS A 485 7.69 15.14 -5.91
CA HIS A 485 7.75 14.57 -4.58
C HIS A 485 7.21 13.15 -4.62
N THR A 486 8.05 12.18 -4.28
CA THR A 486 7.56 10.88 -3.88
C THR A 486 6.88 11.06 -2.52
N THR A 487 5.55 11.03 -2.49
CA THR A 487 4.87 10.67 -1.26
C THR A 487 5.26 9.23 -0.98
N THR A 488 6.16 9.03 -0.02
CA THR A 488 6.36 7.73 0.62
C THR A 488 5.06 7.44 1.38
N THR A 489 4.06 6.98 0.64
CA THR A 489 2.96 6.23 1.20
C THR A 489 3.59 4.90 1.57
N THR A 490 4.12 4.82 2.77
CA THR A 490 4.40 3.53 3.40
C THR A 490 3.05 2.83 3.52
N THR A 491 2.71 2.06 2.48
CA THR A 491 1.82 0.92 2.62
C THR A 491 2.59 -0.09 3.44
N ALA A 492 2.68 0.16 4.74
CA ALA A 492 2.89 -0.91 5.67
C ALA A 492 1.69 -1.85 5.47
N SER A 493 1.91 -2.98 4.82
CA SER A 493 1.11 -4.18 5.09
C SER A 493 1.33 -4.51 6.55
N ALA A 494 0.62 -3.78 7.42
CA ALA A 494 0.56 -4.05 8.83
C ALA A 494 -0.27 -5.33 8.96
N THR A 495 0.42 -6.42 9.27
CA THR A 495 -0.21 -7.62 9.80
C THR A 495 -1.11 -7.23 10.96
N MET A 496 -2.36 -7.65 10.90
CA MET A 496 -3.39 -7.42 11.92
C MET A 496 -2.88 -7.90 13.29
N THR A 497 -2.57 -6.95 14.18
CA THR A 497 -2.32 -7.25 15.60
C THR A 497 -3.40 -6.61 16.44
N THR A 498 -4.37 -7.42 16.88
CA THR A 498 -5.33 -7.03 17.91
C THR A 498 -4.62 -6.82 19.24
N VAL A 499 -4.60 -5.58 19.76
CA VAL A 499 -4.16 -5.28 21.13
C VAL A 499 -5.39 -5.27 22.06
N THR A 500 -5.46 -6.22 22.99
CA THR A 500 -6.47 -6.23 24.07
C THR A 500 -5.86 -5.59 25.32
N ALA A 501 -6.34 -4.41 25.71
CA ALA A 501 -5.97 -3.80 26.98
C ALA A 501 -7.07 -4.09 28.03
N THR A 502 -6.71 -4.81 29.09
CA THR A 502 -7.59 -5.10 30.24
C THR A 502 -7.06 -4.36 31.46
N THR A 503 -7.79 -3.39 31.99
CA THR A 503 -7.46 -2.71 33.26
C THR A 503 -8.49 -3.04 34.33
N SER A 504 -8.03 -3.42 35.51
CA SER A 504 -8.86 -3.70 36.69
C SER A 504 -8.51 -2.72 37.81
N GLY A 505 -9.46 -1.88 38.23
CA GLY A 505 -9.31 -1.08 39.44
C GLY A 505 -10.14 0.20 39.49
N THR A 506 -10.54 0.60 40.69
CA THR A 506 -11.23 1.85 41.02
C THR A 506 -10.26 3.03 41.00
N ALA A 507 -10.00 3.61 39.83
CA ALA A 507 -9.34 4.91 39.70
C ALA A 507 -9.66 5.57 38.35
N THR A 508 -9.85 6.90 38.36
CA THR A 508 -9.93 7.73 37.15
C THR A 508 -8.64 7.56 36.35
N THR A 509 -8.71 6.97 35.17
CA THR A 509 -7.55 6.73 34.30
C THR A 509 -7.74 7.39 32.94
N THR A 510 -6.78 8.22 32.55
CA THR A 510 -6.67 8.77 31.20
C THR A 510 -5.70 7.88 30.44
N SER A 511 -6.17 7.15 29.42
CA SER A 511 -5.32 6.37 28.53
C SER A 511 -5.28 7.03 27.15
N SER A 512 -4.08 7.37 26.69
CA SER A 512 -3.80 7.82 25.31
C SER A 512 -2.98 6.75 24.60
N THR A 513 -3.48 6.21 23.50
CA THR A 513 -2.78 5.18 22.71
C THR A 513 -2.82 5.58 21.23
N THR A 514 -1.67 5.55 20.56
CA THR A 514 -1.54 5.81 19.11
C THR A 514 -1.32 4.46 18.44
N VAL A 515 -2.30 3.93 17.70
CA VAL A 515 -2.23 2.59 17.05
C VAL A 515 -2.94 2.60 15.69
N ALA A 516 -2.52 1.73 14.77
CA ALA A 516 -3.09 1.58 13.42
C ALA A 516 -4.53 1.01 13.42
N THR A 517 -4.91 0.17 14.39
CA THR A 517 -6.30 -0.26 14.69
C THR A 517 -6.37 -0.74 16.15
N ALA A 518 -7.41 -0.43 16.92
CA ALA A 518 -7.53 -0.86 18.34
C ALA A 518 -8.97 -1.23 18.73
N THR A 519 -9.16 -2.34 19.46
CA THR A 519 -10.40 -2.66 20.18
C THR A 519 -10.16 -2.51 21.68
N ALA A 520 -10.51 -1.36 22.26
CA ALA A 520 -10.44 -1.17 23.71
C ALA A 520 -11.71 -1.72 24.37
N THR A 521 -11.59 -2.59 25.38
CA THR A 521 -12.72 -3.08 26.20
C THR A 521 -12.51 -2.64 27.65
N THR A 522 -13.25 -1.63 28.11
CA THR A 522 -13.20 -1.14 29.50
C THR A 522 -14.30 -1.82 30.32
N THR A 523 -14.02 -2.27 31.56
CA THR A 523 -15.03 -2.86 32.46
C THR A 523 -15.16 -2.06 33.76
N SER A 524 -16.30 -1.39 33.94
CA SER A 524 -16.82 -0.69 35.14
C SER A 524 -16.20 0.67 35.55
N GLY A 525 -17.07 1.60 35.94
CA GLY A 525 -16.74 2.94 36.47
C GLY A 525 -16.75 4.07 35.43
N SER A 526 -17.10 5.30 35.84
CA SER A 526 -17.16 6.49 34.97
C SER A 526 -15.84 6.70 34.21
N THR A 527 -15.86 6.53 32.88
CA THR A 527 -14.69 6.60 31.99
C THR A 527 -14.85 7.69 30.94
N THR A 528 -13.82 8.52 30.81
CA THR A 528 -13.58 9.37 29.63
C THR A 528 -12.43 8.74 28.83
N SER A 529 -12.71 8.16 27.67
CA SER A 529 -11.69 7.57 26.79
C SER A 529 -11.54 8.39 25.51
N SER A 530 -10.32 8.84 25.20
CA SER A 530 -9.98 9.53 23.95
C SER A 530 -9.01 8.68 23.13
N THR A 531 -9.40 8.30 21.91
CA THR A 531 -8.56 7.45 21.04
C THR A 531 -8.37 8.14 19.67
N THR A 532 -7.13 8.25 19.21
CA THR A 532 -6.76 8.79 17.88
C THR A 532 -6.31 7.62 17.00
N VAL A 533 -7.02 7.31 15.91
CA VAL A 533 -6.82 6.08 15.10
C VAL A 533 -6.99 6.36 13.60
N ARG A 534 -6.19 5.72 12.73
CA ARG A 534 -6.29 5.83 11.25
C ARG A 534 -7.42 4.98 10.63
N THR A 535 -7.95 3.95 11.30
CA THR A 535 -9.26 3.30 10.99
C THR A 535 -9.76 2.60 12.27
N ALA A 536 -10.99 2.86 12.75
CA ALA A 536 -11.36 2.63 14.17
C ALA A 536 -12.64 1.81 14.39
N SER A 537 -12.58 0.81 15.29
CA SER A 537 -13.73 0.21 15.98
C SER A 537 -13.50 0.24 17.50
N ALA A 538 -14.13 1.16 18.23
CA ALA A 538 -14.05 1.22 19.70
C ALA A 538 -15.27 0.53 20.35
N THR A 539 -15.08 -0.28 21.41
CA THR A 539 -16.17 -0.99 22.12
C THR A 539 -16.07 -0.83 23.64
N THR A 540 -16.80 0.12 24.25
CA THR A 540 -16.81 0.27 25.73
C THR A 540 -17.85 -0.63 26.40
N THR A 541 -17.55 -1.26 27.56
CA THR A 541 -18.46 -2.20 28.27
C THR A 541 -18.56 -1.95 29.79
N SER A 542 -19.47 -1.12 30.30
CA SER A 542 -19.52 -0.85 31.75
C SER A 542 -20.08 -2.01 32.58
N GLY A 543 -19.39 -2.41 33.67
CA GLY A 543 -19.89 -3.33 34.71
C GLY A 543 -20.51 -2.61 35.91
N ALA A 544 -21.48 -3.26 36.56
CA ALA A 544 -22.38 -2.70 37.56
C ALA A 544 -21.70 -2.06 38.78
N ALA A 545 -22.16 -0.86 39.17
CA ALA A 545 -21.82 -0.22 40.44
C ALA A 545 -23.06 0.44 41.05
N THR A 546 -23.18 0.35 42.37
CA THR A 546 -24.31 0.83 43.16
C THR A 546 -24.35 2.37 43.22
N GLN A 547 -25.31 2.95 42.48
CA GLN A 547 -25.94 4.28 42.58
C GLN A 547 -25.11 5.57 42.36
N THR A 548 -25.77 6.52 41.69
CA THR A 548 -25.44 7.94 41.38
C THR A 548 -24.71 8.17 40.04
N THR A 549 -25.50 8.46 38.99
CA THR A 549 -25.14 8.94 37.63
C THR A 549 -23.93 8.29 36.95
N THR A 550 -24.17 7.43 35.95
CA THR A 550 -23.12 6.90 35.07
C THR A 550 -23.05 7.69 33.76
N THR A 551 -21.90 8.32 33.48
CA THR A 551 -21.60 8.97 32.19
C THR A 551 -20.58 8.12 31.44
N VAL A 552 -20.91 7.67 30.23
CA VAL A 552 -19.98 6.99 29.32
C VAL A 552 -19.70 7.91 28.14
N THR A 553 -18.43 8.33 27.97
CA THR A 553 -18.01 9.15 26.82
C THR A 553 -16.94 8.44 26.01
N SER A 554 -17.24 8.16 24.75
CA SER A 554 -16.28 7.65 23.77
C SER A 554 -16.05 8.70 22.67
N SER A 555 -14.79 9.14 22.48
CA SER A 555 -14.42 10.01 21.37
C SER A 555 -13.37 9.35 20.47
N SER A 556 -13.62 9.41 19.16
CA SER A 556 -12.69 8.94 18.13
C SER A 556 -12.43 10.05 17.13
N THR A 557 -11.16 10.40 16.93
CA THR A 557 -10.69 11.37 15.93
C THR A 557 -9.95 10.61 14.82
N ILE A 558 -10.44 10.67 13.58
CA ILE A 558 -9.96 9.87 12.44
C ILE A 558 -9.51 10.80 11.30
N THR A 559 -8.33 10.61 10.73
CA THR A 559 -7.82 11.54 9.69
C THR A 559 -8.32 11.18 8.28
N THR A 560 -8.34 9.91 7.88
CA THR A 560 -8.88 9.41 6.61
C THR A 560 -9.27 7.93 6.77
N ALA A 561 -10.49 7.52 6.39
CA ALA A 561 -10.92 6.11 6.49
C ALA A 561 -12.07 5.76 5.52
N THR A 562 -12.12 4.53 5.00
CA THR A 562 -13.28 4.07 4.20
C THR A 562 -14.54 3.85 5.07
N ALA A 563 -14.34 3.43 6.32
CA ALA A 563 -15.40 3.21 7.31
C ALA A 563 -14.97 3.61 8.74
N ALA A 564 -15.86 4.25 9.51
CA ALA A 564 -15.63 4.59 10.93
C ALA A 564 -16.74 4.03 11.83
N THR A 565 -16.41 3.26 12.88
CA THR A 565 -17.41 2.62 13.76
C THR A 565 -17.14 2.89 15.24
N ALA A 566 -18.14 3.39 15.97
CA ALA A 566 -18.08 3.53 17.42
C ALA A 566 -19.21 2.72 18.07
N THR A 567 -18.86 1.80 18.98
CA THR A 567 -19.83 0.97 19.70
C THR A 567 -19.74 1.20 21.22
N THR A 568 -20.85 1.50 21.87
CA THR A 568 -20.91 1.66 23.32
C THR A 568 -21.93 0.71 23.91
N THR A 569 -21.52 -0.16 24.84
CA THR A 569 -22.38 -1.13 25.52
C THR A 569 -22.36 -0.89 27.03
N SER A 570 -23.52 -0.81 27.69
CA SER A 570 -23.58 -0.64 29.15
C SER A 570 -24.36 -1.76 29.84
N VAL A 571 -23.86 -2.26 30.98
CA VAL A 571 -24.56 -3.17 31.89
C VAL A 571 -24.76 -2.48 33.26
N THR A 572 -25.93 -2.69 33.84
CA THR A 572 -26.71 -1.75 34.67
C THR A 572 -26.45 -1.62 36.18
N ALA A 573 -26.80 -0.45 36.77
CA ALA A 573 -27.60 -0.25 38.01
C ALA A 573 -28.00 1.25 38.24
N ASP A 574 -28.92 1.50 39.17
CA ASP A 574 -29.97 2.55 39.29
C ASP A 574 -29.66 4.09 39.26
N THR A 575 -30.71 4.85 38.90
CA THR A 575 -31.08 6.31 38.99
C THR A 575 -30.85 7.33 37.86
N SER A 576 -29.84 7.24 36.97
CA SER A 576 -29.83 7.93 35.65
C SER A 576 -28.61 7.52 34.81
N ILE A 577 -28.80 7.35 33.50
CA ILE A 577 -27.72 6.94 32.56
C ILE A 577 -27.60 7.97 31.44
N GLN A 578 -26.39 8.49 31.22
CA GLN A 578 -26.03 9.36 30.09
C GLN A 578 -24.94 8.67 29.25
N ILE A 579 -25.23 8.43 27.98
CA ILE A 579 -24.24 7.89 27.04
C ILE A 579 -23.99 8.91 25.94
N THR A 580 -22.73 9.30 25.77
CA THR A 580 -22.29 10.21 24.70
C THR A 580 -21.28 9.52 23.81
N THR A 581 -21.66 9.32 22.55
CA THR A 581 -20.75 8.80 21.52
C THR A 581 -20.41 9.91 20.55
N THR A 582 -19.12 10.26 20.41
CA THR A 582 -18.64 11.30 19.48
C THR A 582 -17.68 10.70 18.46
N THR A 583 -17.96 10.88 17.18
CA THR A 583 -17.08 10.47 16.08
C THR A 583 -16.74 11.67 15.20
N SER A 584 -15.46 11.98 15.05
CA SER A 584 -14.98 13.07 14.21
C SER A 584 -13.95 12.64 13.17
N SER A 585 -14.06 13.14 11.93
CA SER A 585 -13.08 12.84 10.87
C SER A 585 -12.98 13.87 9.74
N THR A 586 -11.84 13.91 9.05
CA THR A 586 -11.59 14.73 7.85
C THR A 586 -12.19 14.11 6.57
N THR A 587 -12.02 12.82 6.29
CA THR A 587 -12.57 12.21 5.05
C THR A 587 -13.01 10.77 5.30
N VAL A 588 -14.32 10.48 5.19
CA VAL A 588 -14.86 9.12 5.42
C VAL A 588 -15.93 8.73 4.41
N THR A 589 -15.92 7.51 3.85
CA THR A 589 -16.99 7.05 2.94
C THR A 589 -18.25 6.66 3.72
N THR A 590 -18.10 5.87 4.80
CA THR A 590 -19.21 5.42 5.66
C THR A 590 -18.91 5.61 7.15
N ALA A 591 -19.85 6.11 7.93
CA ALA A 591 -19.67 6.19 9.38
C ALA A 591 -20.87 5.63 10.13
N SER A 592 -20.58 4.83 11.17
CA SER A 592 -21.58 4.20 12.02
C SER A 592 -21.32 4.42 13.50
N ALA A 593 -22.38 4.69 14.25
CA ALA A 593 -22.33 4.79 15.71
C ALA A 593 -23.44 3.95 16.31
N THR A 594 -23.07 2.90 17.04
CA THR A 594 -24.01 1.97 17.67
C THR A 594 -23.97 2.12 19.19
N THR A 595 -25.10 2.39 19.81
CA THR A 595 -25.21 2.41 21.28
C THR A 595 -26.17 1.32 21.73
N THR A 596 -25.74 0.45 22.64
CA THR A 596 -26.56 -0.61 23.22
C THR A 596 -26.64 -0.45 24.74
N THR A 597 -27.84 -0.37 25.31
CA THR A 597 -28.02 -0.27 26.77
C THR A 597 -28.68 -1.52 27.36
N GLY A 598 -28.17 -1.97 28.52
CA GLY A 598 -28.63 -3.17 29.22
C GLY A 598 -29.85 -2.97 30.14
N THR A 599 -30.35 -4.11 30.62
CA THR A 599 -31.69 -4.37 31.21
C THR A 599 -31.84 -4.10 32.73
N ALA A 600 -31.78 -2.86 33.24
CA ALA A 600 -32.20 -2.62 34.64
C ALA A 600 -32.76 -1.22 34.93
N GLY A 601 -33.49 -1.17 36.06
CA GLY A 601 -34.51 -0.22 36.54
C GLY A 601 -34.25 1.29 36.57
N ALA A 602 -33.51 1.86 35.62
CA ALA A 602 -33.26 3.29 35.57
C ALA A 602 -34.51 4.08 35.15
N THR A 603 -34.87 5.12 35.93
CA THR A 603 -36.05 5.98 35.73
C THR A 603 -35.90 6.98 34.56
N THR A 604 -34.67 7.33 34.20
CA THR A 604 -34.36 8.23 33.06
C THR A 604 -33.08 7.76 32.35
N GLN A 605 -33.15 7.64 31.03
CA GLN A 605 -32.00 7.31 30.19
C GLN A 605 -31.89 8.28 29.02
N THR A 606 -30.71 8.86 28.83
CA THR A 606 -30.42 9.74 27.69
C THR A 606 -29.25 9.20 26.90
N THR A 607 -29.44 9.09 25.59
CA THR A 607 -28.39 8.71 24.65
C THR A 607 -28.17 9.86 23.69
N THR A 608 -26.94 10.37 23.64
CA THR A 608 -26.50 11.39 22.70
C THR A 608 -25.46 10.80 21.75
N THR A 609 -25.75 10.86 20.46
CA THR A 609 -24.81 10.47 19.40
C THR A 609 -24.48 11.69 18.58
N THR A 610 -23.21 12.11 18.61
CA THR A 610 -22.70 13.26 17.84
C THR A 610 -21.72 12.78 16.79
N MET A 611 -21.99 13.16 15.55
CA MET A 611 -21.14 12.84 14.42
C MET A 611 -20.75 14.13 13.69
N SER A 612 -19.46 14.34 13.45
CA SER A 612 -18.95 15.58 12.85
C SER A 612 -17.87 15.30 11.81
N TRP A 613 -18.08 15.70 10.55
CA TRP A 613 -17.11 15.42 9.48
C TRP A 613 -16.82 16.59 8.56
N THR A 614 -15.64 16.53 7.93
CA THR A 614 -15.29 17.44 6.84
C THR A 614 -15.94 16.95 5.55
N ALA A 615 -15.76 15.68 5.10
CA ALA A 615 -16.48 15.05 3.98
C ALA A 615 -17.02 13.63 4.31
N ILE A 616 -18.28 13.32 3.93
CA ILE A 616 -18.89 11.98 4.13
C ILE A 616 -19.93 11.58 3.07
N THR A 617 -19.93 10.30 2.66
CA THR A 617 -20.92 9.74 1.70
C THR A 617 -22.14 9.11 2.38
N THR A 618 -22.00 8.47 3.54
CA THR A 618 -23.14 7.87 4.27
C THR A 618 -22.89 7.85 5.79
N ALA A 619 -23.89 8.31 6.55
CA ALA A 619 -23.87 8.33 8.01
C ALA A 619 -25.01 7.49 8.57
N THR A 620 -24.73 6.55 9.49
CA THR A 620 -25.74 5.71 10.15
C THR A 620 -25.56 5.77 11.66
N ALA A 621 -26.54 6.29 12.39
CA ALA A 621 -26.61 6.10 13.83
C ALA A 621 -27.55 4.92 14.13
N THR A 622 -27.28 4.14 15.17
CA THR A 622 -28.19 3.10 15.65
C THR A 622 -28.14 3.05 17.17
N THR A 623 -29.27 3.32 17.81
CA THR A 623 -29.42 3.16 19.25
C THR A 623 -30.28 1.94 19.49
N THR A 624 -29.93 1.09 20.45
CA THR A 624 -30.68 -0.10 20.84
C THR A 624 -30.81 -0.13 22.36
N THR A 625 -32.03 -0.15 22.87
CA THR A 625 -32.33 -0.06 24.30
C THR A 625 -32.90 -1.38 24.82
N ALA A 626 -32.43 -1.93 25.94
CA ALA A 626 -33.07 -3.05 26.65
C ALA A 626 -33.63 -2.58 28.01
N THR A 627 -34.87 -2.92 28.35
CA THR A 627 -35.67 -2.19 29.36
C THR A 627 -35.76 -2.83 30.74
N ALA A 628 -36.06 -1.99 31.73
CA ALA A 628 -36.81 -2.29 32.96
C ALA A 628 -37.99 -1.31 33.09
N ASP A 629 -38.97 -1.61 33.96
CA ASP A 629 -40.25 -0.89 34.11
C ASP A 629 -40.11 0.61 34.46
N ASP A 630 -41.04 1.43 33.94
CA ASP A 630 -41.32 2.84 34.30
C ASP A 630 -40.16 3.84 34.05
N ALA A 631 -39.65 3.88 32.81
CA ALA A 631 -38.50 4.71 32.42
C ALA A 631 -38.81 5.72 31.30
N THR A 632 -38.30 6.95 31.46
CA THR A 632 -38.28 7.98 30.42
C THR A 632 -37.02 7.86 29.55
N HIS A 633 -37.18 7.79 28.22
CA HIS A 633 -36.05 7.65 27.29
C HIS A 633 -35.97 8.81 26.30
N THR A 634 -34.82 9.50 26.31
CA THR A 634 -34.50 10.57 25.35
C THR A 634 -33.33 10.14 24.49
N THR A 635 -33.52 10.07 23.18
CA THR A 635 -32.45 9.81 22.21
C THR A 635 -32.25 11.06 21.35
N THR A 636 -31.03 11.57 21.35
CA THR A 636 -30.62 12.71 20.53
C THR A 636 -29.51 12.28 19.59
N THR A 637 -29.75 12.40 18.28
CA THR A 637 -28.75 12.15 17.25
C THR A 637 -28.47 13.46 16.51
N THR A 638 -27.23 13.92 16.57
CA THR A 638 -26.77 15.14 15.91
C THR A 638 -25.70 14.79 14.89
N ALA A 639 -25.95 15.09 13.62
CA ALA A 639 -24.99 14.97 12.53
C ALA A 639 -24.64 16.37 12.00
N SER A 640 -23.35 16.71 11.95
CA SER A 640 -22.88 18.02 11.48
C SER A 640 -21.80 17.86 10.41
N LEU A 641 -21.86 18.66 9.34
CA LEU A 641 -20.96 18.56 8.20
C LEU A 641 -20.43 19.92 7.75
N THR A 642 -19.16 19.95 7.29
CA THR A 642 -18.43 21.21 7.04
C THR A 642 -17.95 21.45 5.59
N THR A 643 -18.05 20.52 4.61
CA THR A 643 -17.57 20.77 3.21
C THR A 643 -18.47 20.34 2.04
N MET A 644 -18.01 20.64 0.81
CA MET A 644 -18.72 20.64 -0.48
C MET A 644 -19.23 19.25 -0.88
N SER A 645 -20.56 19.09 -0.95
CA SER A 645 -21.33 17.90 -1.36
C SER A 645 -21.36 16.69 -0.39
N ALA A 646 -22.57 16.36 0.09
CA ALA A 646 -22.85 15.14 0.84
C ALA A 646 -24.28 14.65 0.63
N THR A 647 -24.44 13.32 0.58
CA THR A 647 -25.73 12.64 0.59
C THR A 647 -25.94 12.02 1.97
N ILE A 648 -26.95 12.44 2.73
CA ILE A 648 -27.32 11.78 3.99
C ILE A 648 -28.43 10.77 3.66
N THR A 649 -28.01 9.53 3.41
CA THR A 649 -28.92 8.49 2.90
C THR A 649 -29.93 8.00 3.96
N ALA A 650 -29.54 7.87 5.24
CA ALA A 650 -30.49 7.48 6.30
C ALA A 650 -30.00 7.80 7.72
N ALA A 651 -30.82 8.52 8.51
CA ALA A 651 -30.66 8.56 9.98
C ALA A 651 -31.77 7.72 10.61
N THR A 652 -31.39 6.61 11.27
CA THR A 652 -32.35 5.65 11.83
C THR A 652 -32.18 5.61 13.34
N ALA A 653 -33.26 5.73 14.12
CA ALA A 653 -33.20 5.43 15.55
C ALA A 653 -34.33 4.47 15.93
N THR A 654 -33.95 3.39 16.61
CA THR A 654 -34.82 2.25 16.87
C THR A 654 -34.91 2.00 18.37
N SER A 655 -36.08 2.16 18.98
CA SER A 655 -36.31 1.76 20.37
C SER A 655 -37.11 0.45 20.42
N THR A 656 -36.67 -0.49 21.25
CA THR A 656 -37.31 -1.81 21.41
C THR A 656 -37.58 -2.06 22.89
N SER A 657 -38.83 -2.34 23.30
CA SER A 657 -39.21 -2.59 24.70
C SER A 657 -39.80 -3.99 24.91
N GLY A 658 -39.49 -4.59 26.06
CA GLY A 658 -40.05 -5.85 26.54
C GLY A 658 -41.21 -5.72 27.54
N THR A 659 -41.47 -4.55 28.13
CA THR A 659 -42.49 -4.33 29.19
C THR A 659 -43.22 -2.98 29.10
N ALA A 660 -44.22 -2.79 29.97
CA ALA A 660 -45.40 -1.95 29.76
C ALA A 660 -45.32 -0.58 30.45
N ASP A 661 -44.41 0.30 30.03
CA ASP A 661 -44.64 1.75 29.93
C ASP A 661 -43.45 2.39 29.20
N LEU A 662 -43.68 3.21 28.18
CA LEU A 662 -42.60 3.80 27.38
C LEU A 662 -42.96 5.19 26.87
N VAL A 663 -42.18 6.19 27.30
CA VAL A 663 -42.13 7.54 26.71
C VAL A 663 -40.82 7.68 25.95
N THR A 664 -40.89 7.75 24.61
CA THR A 664 -39.70 7.93 23.75
C THR A 664 -39.74 9.30 23.06
N GLN A 665 -38.66 10.07 23.21
CA GLN A 665 -38.42 11.26 22.41
C GLN A 665 -37.18 11.03 21.55
N ASN A 666 -37.34 11.11 20.23
CA ASN A 666 -36.26 10.90 19.28
C ASN A 666 -36.04 12.17 18.44
N THR A 667 -34.87 12.79 18.56
CA THR A 667 -34.54 14.02 17.84
C THR A 667 -33.38 13.77 16.88
N THR A 668 -33.58 14.06 15.60
CA THR A 668 -32.53 13.99 14.58
C THR A 668 -32.28 15.38 13.99
N THR A 669 -31.07 15.90 14.16
CA THR A 669 -30.68 17.22 13.61
C THR A 669 -29.53 17.04 12.62
N ALA A 670 -29.71 17.57 11.41
CA ALA A 670 -28.68 17.65 10.38
C ALA A 670 -28.40 19.13 10.05
N THR A 671 -27.13 19.53 10.13
CA THR A 671 -26.69 20.91 9.88
C THR A 671 -25.53 20.94 8.90
N THR A 672 -25.64 21.80 7.86
CA THR A 672 -24.56 22.07 6.90
C THR A 672 -24.25 23.57 6.80
N THR A 673 -22.98 23.92 6.57
CA THR A 673 -22.50 25.32 6.59
C THR A 673 -22.01 25.85 5.24
N THR A 674 -22.05 25.07 4.15
CA THR A 674 -21.53 25.46 2.81
C THR A 674 -22.51 25.16 1.65
N SER A 675 -22.25 25.77 0.48
CA SER A 675 -23.18 26.08 -0.62
C SER A 675 -23.56 24.94 -1.60
N SER A 676 -23.88 23.74 -1.12
CA SER A 676 -24.39 22.65 -1.98
C SER A 676 -25.57 21.91 -1.34
N SER A 677 -26.45 21.36 -2.19
CA SER A 677 -27.74 20.75 -1.79
C SER A 677 -27.59 19.63 -0.77
N VAL A 678 -28.44 19.61 0.27
CA VAL A 678 -28.58 18.51 1.21
C VAL A 678 -29.75 17.63 0.79
N THR A 679 -29.49 16.37 0.46
CA THR A 679 -30.55 15.36 0.25
C THR A 679 -30.63 14.47 1.49
N MET A 680 -31.73 14.57 2.23
CA MET A 680 -32.08 13.68 3.34
C MET A 680 -33.11 12.66 2.84
N THR A 681 -32.67 11.43 2.59
CA THR A 681 -33.50 10.45 1.88
C THR A 681 -34.53 9.79 2.80
N THR A 682 -34.15 9.45 4.04
CA THR A 682 -35.05 8.89 5.05
C THR A 682 -34.64 9.24 6.48
N ALA A 683 -35.61 9.61 7.33
CA ALA A 683 -35.46 9.66 8.78
C ALA A 683 -36.54 8.76 9.39
N THR A 684 -36.14 7.65 9.99
CA THR A 684 -37.09 6.64 10.51
C THR A 684 -36.89 6.47 12.00
N ALA A 685 -37.93 6.81 12.78
CA ALA A 685 -38.02 6.50 14.19
C ALA A 685 -38.92 5.28 14.37
N THR A 686 -38.36 4.15 14.78
CA THR A 686 -39.14 2.93 14.99
C THR A 686 -39.22 2.63 16.48
N THR A 687 -40.42 2.51 17.02
CA THR A 687 -40.65 2.10 18.42
C THR A 687 -41.43 0.80 18.43
N THR A 688 -40.83 -0.25 19.00
CA THR A 688 -41.46 -1.57 19.12
C THR A 688 -41.67 -1.89 20.58
N SER A 689 -42.92 -2.11 21.01
CA SER A 689 -43.25 -2.59 22.37
C SER A 689 -43.84 -3.99 22.33
N ARG A 690 -43.40 -4.88 23.22
CA ARG A 690 -43.97 -6.24 23.37
C ARG A 690 -45.27 -6.28 24.18
N THR A 691 -45.67 -5.18 24.83
CA THR A 691 -46.89 -5.05 25.65
C THR A 691 -47.72 -3.84 25.23
N ALA A 692 -49.05 -3.91 25.41
CA ALA A 692 -50.03 -3.07 24.74
C ALA A 692 -50.13 -1.60 25.21
N ASP A 693 -49.38 -1.16 26.24
CA ASP A 693 -49.37 0.23 26.70
C ASP A 693 -48.13 0.98 26.19
N LEU A 694 -48.36 1.92 25.28
CA LEU A 694 -47.40 2.93 24.84
C LEU A 694 -48.01 4.29 25.21
N VAL A 695 -47.41 5.02 26.16
CA VAL A 695 -47.99 6.26 26.68
C VAL A 695 -47.73 7.45 25.74
N GLN A 696 -46.52 7.60 25.17
CA GLN A 696 -46.25 8.67 24.21
C GLN A 696 -44.96 8.44 23.40
N ALA A 697 -45.03 8.57 22.06
CA ALA A 697 -43.85 8.60 21.18
C ALA A 697 -43.84 9.91 20.39
N THR A 698 -42.74 10.67 20.46
CA THR A 698 -42.53 11.91 19.69
C THR A 698 -41.23 11.82 18.92
N SER A 699 -41.26 12.18 17.62
CA SER A 699 -40.07 12.27 16.79
C SER A 699 -40.02 13.62 16.08
N SER A 700 -38.87 14.27 16.08
CA SER A 700 -38.63 15.48 15.30
C SER A 700 -37.38 15.31 14.43
N THR A 701 -37.46 15.85 13.22
CA THR A 701 -36.34 15.87 12.27
C THR A 701 -36.18 17.30 11.79
N THR A 702 -34.99 17.85 11.96
CA THR A 702 -34.67 19.22 11.52
C THR A 702 -33.46 19.16 10.60
N ALA A 703 -33.61 19.72 9.39
CA ALA A 703 -32.51 19.93 8.46
C ALA A 703 -32.36 21.43 8.23
N THR A 704 -31.16 21.97 8.47
CA THR A 704 -30.87 23.40 8.31
C THR A 704 -29.71 23.58 7.32
N ALA A 705 -29.97 24.29 6.22
CA ALA A 705 -28.96 24.69 5.22
C ALA A 705 -28.88 26.22 5.17
N THR A 706 -27.68 26.78 5.08
CA THR A 706 -27.48 28.23 5.19
C THR A 706 -27.88 28.99 3.92
N THR A 707 -27.87 28.35 2.73
CA THR A 707 -28.33 28.95 1.45
C THR A 707 -28.77 27.89 0.42
N THR A 708 -29.99 28.03 -0.13
CA THR A 708 -30.65 27.25 -1.22
C THR A 708 -31.12 25.80 -0.94
N SER A 709 -32.10 25.37 -1.75
CA SER A 709 -33.22 24.44 -1.49
C SER A 709 -32.95 23.08 -0.83
N VAL A 710 -33.83 22.72 0.12
CA VAL A 710 -34.07 21.33 0.59
C VAL A 710 -34.91 20.61 -0.46
N THR A 711 -34.36 19.61 -1.15
CA THR A 711 -35.04 18.95 -2.28
C THR A 711 -35.91 17.75 -1.93
N ASP A 712 -35.90 17.26 -0.69
CA ASP A 712 -36.91 16.28 -0.24
C ASP A 712 -36.95 16.23 1.30
N MET A 713 -38.13 16.32 1.89
CA MET A 713 -38.34 16.09 3.32
C MET A 713 -39.09 14.76 3.46
N PRO A 714 -38.55 13.75 4.17
CA PRO A 714 -39.20 12.45 4.26
C PRO A 714 -40.57 12.59 4.95
N ARG A 715 -41.59 11.87 4.44
CA ARG A 715 -42.84 11.67 5.18
C ARG A 715 -42.50 10.96 6.49
N GLN A 716 -42.78 11.59 7.62
CA GLN A 716 -42.67 10.95 8.94
C GLN A 716 -43.52 9.67 8.95
N SER A 717 -42.84 8.52 8.97
CA SER A 717 -43.49 7.22 8.98
C SER A 717 -43.45 6.68 10.41
N PHE A 718 -44.54 6.85 11.15
CA PHE A 718 -44.70 6.23 12.47
C PHE A 718 -45.15 4.77 12.29
N ALA A 719 -44.24 3.82 12.45
CA ALA A 719 -44.59 2.40 12.50
C ALA A 719 -44.72 1.96 13.97
N VAL A 720 -45.96 1.81 14.46
CA VAL A 720 -46.24 1.20 15.76
C VAL A 720 -46.78 -0.22 15.52
N SER A 721 -45.97 -1.22 15.84
CA SER A 721 -46.36 -2.63 15.72
C SER A 721 -46.89 -3.15 17.07
N PHE A 722 -48.21 -3.38 17.15
CA PHE A 722 -48.83 -4.02 18.32
C PHE A 722 -48.96 -5.53 18.10
N ALA A 723 -48.43 -6.33 19.03
CA ALA A 723 -48.66 -7.77 19.10
C ALA A 723 -50.08 -8.05 19.66
N SER A 724 -50.94 -8.57 18.79
CA SER A 724 -52.16 -9.34 19.08
C SER A 724 -53.22 -8.79 20.06
N ASP A 725 -54.08 -7.86 19.63
CA ASP A 725 -55.54 -7.93 19.84
C ASP A 725 -56.29 -7.07 18.79
N ARG A 726 -57.23 -7.68 18.04
CA ARG A 726 -57.98 -7.02 16.96
C ARG A 726 -59.03 -6.03 17.46
N ARG A 727 -59.48 -6.12 18.72
CA ARG A 727 -60.55 -5.25 19.24
C ARG A 727 -60.03 -3.91 19.74
N LEU A 728 -58.82 -3.85 20.30
CA LEU A 728 -58.18 -2.61 20.74
C LEU A 728 -57.77 -1.71 19.55
N ARG A 729 -57.36 -2.32 18.42
CA ARG A 729 -56.97 -1.61 17.18
C ARG A 729 -58.03 -0.64 16.65
N ARG A 730 -59.32 -0.92 16.83
CA ARG A 730 -60.40 -0.05 16.31
C ARG A 730 -60.71 1.14 17.22
N LEU A 731 -60.53 0.99 18.54
CA LEU A 731 -60.81 2.06 19.50
C LEU A 731 -59.68 3.10 19.54
N LEU A 732 -58.42 2.65 19.49
CA LEU A 732 -57.25 3.55 19.50
C LEU A 732 -57.03 4.28 18.17
N CYS A 733 -57.37 3.65 17.02
CA CYS A 733 -57.27 4.31 15.72
C CYS A 733 -58.24 5.50 15.60
N ALA A 734 -59.41 5.43 16.26
CA ALA A 734 -60.35 6.55 16.31
C ALA A 734 -59.87 7.71 17.19
N ILE A 735 -59.13 7.43 18.27
CA ILE A 735 -58.58 8.46 19.18
C ILE A 735 -57.37 9.16 18.54
N MET A 736 -56.49 8.42 17.85
CA MET A 736 -55.34 8.98 17.13
C MET A 736 -55.75 9.87 15.95
N LEU A 737 -56.81 9.52 15.21
CA LEU A 737 -57.33 10.35 14.11
C LEU A 737 -57.91 11.69 14.58
N LEU A 738 -58.37 11.79 15.83
CA LEU A 738 -58.86 13.05 16.43
C LEU A 738 -57.72 13.95 16.93
N ALA A 739 -56.55 13.39 17.23
CA ALA A 739 -55.38 14.15 17.68
C ALA A 739 -54.58 14.76 16.50
N VAL A 740 -54.62 14.13 15.32
CA VAL A 740 -53.89 14.61 14.12
C VAL A 740 -54.62 15.75 13.38
N SER A 741 -55.84 16.13 13.80
CA SER A 741 -56.57 17.27 13.24
C SER A 741 -56.50 18.55 14.08
N ARG A 742 -55.46 18.74 14.91
CA ARG A 742 -55.10 20.04 15.52
C ARG A 742 -53.63 20.35 15.37
#